data_AF-A0A925FMI3-F1
#
_entry.id   AF-A0A925FMI3-F1
#
_cell.length_a   1.000
_cell.length_b   1.000
_cell.length_c   1.000
_cell.angle_alpha   90.00
_cell.angle_beta   90.00
_cell.angle_gamma   90.00
#
_symmetry.space_group_name_H-M   'P 1'
#
loop_
_entity.id
_entity.type
_entity.pdbx_description
1 polymer ?
#
loop_
_entity_poly.entity_id
_entity_poly.type
_entity_poly.pdbx_seq_one_letter_code
_entity_poly.pdbx_strand_id
1 'polypeptide(L)'
;MKTDRGIGVGRRRAIGSRSPAVFALVTIALASAAPLFAQQSQIHDTASADSIRFDQAPLPGGAAAIFRFLFSGVPQWIQIGGVILGAIVAIALAVFAWRHRVAIQTWLTTRSRGTQMALGATVVMTLAIVGATGAWSWNYMQHENDFCSSCHVMKSAFGRFAKSEHDKLECHACHQQSIFASSKELYYWVMDRPDKIPAHAPVPNLICNECHEQANADSTWKRVSTTAGHQVHFRSDSLKDRGVLCIDCHAREVHAFKAVDVGCTQSGCHDKIEVRLGAMANQTGLHCVTCHEFGRSVEEHAAMDSSRQALVPARQQCFSCHEMREKLAKHDLDKDPHKANCGACHNPHEQTVAANAIKSCVTSGCHANADTLTAFHRGLGTHRLDKCQSCHKPHSWKVESTQCIDCHRDIYQDRVRPRARPATRGSVGAMNSLPDESPRRARGGPSADADDPGFTSGHANPVPSPLASQAARADTIPFQHGRHRKVACIACHDASRQHAAITVNSRAECQACHHAADARAGECSVCHAPAELPPSYAVPTTLRISRRAEPLRRDLDFSHARHERTACTTCHVPGSPQSQRTTCADCHTDHHRADATCSTCHADARASHTREAHLGCATCHVTPAMAALPESRTLCLTCHAAQALHKPGQECAACHRTGWGTRTGAT
;
A
#
# COMPACT_ATOMS: atom_id res chain seq x y z
N MET A 1 36.81 -17.19 37.35
CA MET A 1 38.05 -16.40 37.24
C MET A 1 37.64 -14.98 36.85
N LYS A 2 38.11 -13.94 37.58
CA LYS A 2 37.62 -12.53 37.66
C LYS A 2 36.28 -12.38 38.41
N THR A 3 36.21 -12.14 39.73
CA THR A 3 36.59 -11.00 40.60
C THR A 3 35.99 -9.65 40.20
N ASP A 4 35.01 -9.18 40.98
CA ASP A 4 35.05 -7.81 41.48
C ASP A 4 34.44 -7.67 42.88
N ARG A 5 35.05 -6.77 43.65
CA ARG A 5 34.90 -6.54 45.10
C ARG A 5 34.14 -5.24 45.39
N GLY A 6 33.53 -5.18 46.57
CA GLY A 6 33.18 -3.96 47.31
C GLY A 6 32.10 -4.30 48.35
N ILE A 7 32.41 -4.66 49.60
CA ILE A 7 32.89 -3.88 50.78
C ILE A 7 31.99 -2.72 51.19
N GLY A 8 31.40 -2.86 52.39
CA GLY A 8 30.75 -1.85 53.23
C GLY A 8 29.84 -2.54 54.27
N VAL A 9 30.36 -3.10 55.37
CA VAL A 9 30.46 -2.47 56.72
C VAL A 9 29.18 -1.70 57.08
N GLY A 10 28.38 -1.96 58.11
CA GLY A 10 28.43 -2.86 59.27
C GLY A 10 27.57 -2.22 60.38
N ARG A 11 26.82 -3.01 61.17
CA ARG A 11 26.49 -2.70 62.58
C ARG A 11 25.88 -3.89 63.29
N ARG A 12 26.53 -4.28 64.39
CA ARG A 12 26.13 -5.29 65.39
C ARG A 12 25.32 -4.62 66.51
N ARG A 13 24.39 -5.36 67.12
CA ARG A 13 24.03 -5.40 68.57
C ARG A 13 23.20 -6.68 68.80
N ALA A 14 23.75 -7.71 69.46
CA ALA A 14 23.67 -8.02 70.91
C ALA A 14 22.23 -8.36 71.35
N ILE A 15 21.84 -9.64 71.47
CA ILE A 15 22.01 -10.62 72.59
C ILE A 15 21.33 -10.20 73.90
N GLY A 16 20.39 -11.06 74.32
CA GLY A 16 19.82 -11.26 75.66
C GLY A 16 18.41 -11.83 75.54
N SER A 17 17.86 -12.76 76.34
CA SER A 17 18.33 -13.84 77.21
C SER A 17 17.06 -14.43 77.87
N ARG A 18 16.85 -15.76 77.78
CA ARG A 18 16.18 -16.68 78.74
C ARG A 18 14.81 -16.31 79.38
N SER A 19 13.76 -17.06 78.98
CA SER A 19 12.87 -18.01 79.73
C SER A 19 12.33 -17.71 81.16
N PRO A 20 11.30 -18.43 81.74
CA PRO A 20 10.27 -19.35 81.20
C PRO A 20 8.82 -19.19 81.78
N ALA A 21 7.87 -19.96 81.19
CA ALA A 21 6.68 -20.67 81.73
C ALA A 21 5.65 -20.00 82.70
N VAL A 22 4.34 -20.23 82.44
CA VAL A 22 3.41 -21.08 83.24
C VAL A 22 1.95 -20.97 82.72
N PHE A 23 1.25 -22.10 82.79
CA PHE A 23 -0.16 -22.46 82.57
C PHE A 23 -1.28 -21.44 82.91
N ALA A 24 -2.38 -21.46 82.15
CA ALA A 24 -3.72 -21.94 82.61
C ALA A 24 -4.83 -21.75 81.54
N LEU A 25 -5.74 -22.74 81.46
CA LEU A 25 -7.03 -22.70 80.75
C LEU A 25 -7.99 -21.66 81.35
N VAL A 26 -8.92 -21.13 80.54
CA VAL A 26 -10.40 -21.18 80.74
C VAL A 26 -11.13 -20.49 79.58
N THR A 27 -12.30 -21.06 79.28
CA THR A 27 -13.28 -20.92 78.20
C THR A 27 -14.13 -19.63 78.12
N ILE A 28 -14.57 -19.33 76.88
CA ILE A 28 -15.85 -18.73 76.42
C ILE A 28 -16.15 -17.25 76.73
N ALA A 29 -16.28 -16.41 75.68
CA ALA A 29 -17.52 -15.67 75.33
C ALA A 29 -17.33 -14.77 74.08
N LEU A 30 -18.40 -14.68 73.27
CA LEU A 30 -18.55 -13.85 72.08
C LEU A 30 -18.53 -12.33 72.38
N ALA A 31 -17.98 -11.53 71.46
CA ALA A 31 -18.64 -10.37 70.83
C ALA A 31 -17.65 -9.45 70.08
N SER A 32 -17.91 -9.26 68.78
CA SER A 32 -17.91 -7.99 68.05
C SER A 32 -16.86 -6.91 68.38
N ALA A 33 -15.78 -6.83 67.58
CA ALA A 33 -15.12 -5.56 67.26
C ALA A 33 -14.34 -5.69 65.94
N ALA A 34 -14.77 -4.92 64.93
CA ALA A 34 -14.05 -4.75 63.68
C ALA A 34 -12.79 -3.87 63.87
N PRO A 35 -11.68 -4.13 63.16
CA PRO A 35 -10.66 -3.12 62.94
C PRO A 35 -10.72 -2.57 61.51
N LEU A 36 -10.50 -1.25 61.46
CA LEU A 36 -10.31 -0.44 60.27
C LEU A 36 -9.15 -0.94 59.40
N PHE A 37 -9.37 -0.82 58.10
CA PHE A 37 -8.55 -1.26 56.98
C PHE A 37 -7.11 -0.74 56.99
N ALA A 38 -6.17 -1.66 56.86
CA ALA A 38 -4.86 -1.41 56.25
C ALA A 38 -4.95 -1.74 54.75
N GLN A 39 -4.64 -0.74 53.94
CA GLN A 39 -4.74 -0.72 52.49
C GLN A 39 -3.57 -1.50 51.87
N GLN A 40 -3.78 -2.79 51.63
CA GLN A 40 -2.92 -3.62 50.79
C GLN A 40 -3.57 -3.72 49.40
N SER A 41 -2.85 -3.27 48.38
CA SER A 41 -3.19 -3.30 46.95
C SER A 41 -3.83 -4.62 46.50
N GLN A 42 -5.14 -4.58 46.25
CA GLN A 42 -5.85 -5.62 45.52
C GLN A 42 -5.54 -5.47 44.03
N ILE A 43 -4.79 -6.42 43.48
CA ILE A 43 -4.91 -6.78 42.07
C ILE A 43 -6.28 -7.44 41.94
N HIS A 44 -7.10 -6.91 41.05
CA HIS A 44 -8.41 -7.48 40.71
C HIS A 44 -8.20 -8.84 40.02
N ASP A 45 -8.09 -9.90 40.81
CA ASP A 45 -8.52 -11.22 40.38
C ASP A 45 -10.05 -11.17 40.30
N THR A 46 -10.58 -10.86 39.12
CA THR A 46 -11.95 -11.20 38.77
C THR A 46 -12.02 -12.72 38.67
N ALA A 47 -12.12 -13.37 39.84
CA ALA A 47 -12.55 -14.75 39.95
C ALA A 47 -13.96 -14.83 39.35
N SER A 48 -14.03 -15.31 38.12
CA SER A 48 -15.26 -15.76 37.49
C SER A 48 -15.97 -16.71 38.46
N ALA A 49 -17.12 -16.25 38.97
CA ALA A 49 -18.02 -17.02 39.80
C ALA A 49 -18.75 -18.06 38.93
N ASP A 50 -18.02 -19.10 38.50
CA ASP A 50 -18.56 -20.21 37.72
C ASP A 50 -18.27 -21.53 38.45
N SER A 51 -18.58 -21.57 39.75
CA SER A 51 -18.62 -22.82 40.51
C SER A 51 -19.91 -23.56 40.14
N ILE A 52 -19.89 -24.29 39.02
CA ILE A 52 -20.90 -25.31 38.77
C ILE A 52 -20.76 -26.35 39.89
N ARG A 53 -21.78 -26.43 40.76
CA ARG A 53 -21.90 -27.51 41.73
C ARG A 53 -22.13 -28.81 40.94
N PHE A 54 -21.07 -29.60 40.79
CA PHE A 54 -21.13 -31.01 40.41
C PHE A 54 -21.17 -31.85 41.70
N ASP A 55 -22.16 -31.59 42.56
CA ASP A 55 -22.48 -32.38 43.75
C ASP A 55 -23.13 -33.73 43.38
N GLN A 56 -23.62 -33.88 42.15
CA GLN A 56 -23.95 -35.17 41.56
C GLN A 56 -22.90 -35.54 40.51
N ALA A 57 -22.22 -36.67 40.72
CA ALA A 57 -21.41 -37.28 39.67
C ALA A 57 -22.33 -37.59 38.48
N PRO A 58 -21.97 -37.25 37.23
CA PRO A 58 -22.89 -37.23 36.10
C PRO A 58 -23.42 -38.61 35.65
N LEU A 59 -23.11 -39.72 36.35
CA LEU A 59 -23.61 -41.04 35.98
C LEU A 59 -24.16 -41.84 37.19
N PRO A 60 -25.43 -42.30 37.10
CA PRO A 60 -26.07 -43.13 38.12
C PRO A 60 -25.72 -44.62 37.93
N GLY A 61 -25.18 -45.26 38.97
CA GLY A 61 -25.19 -46.72 39.15
C GLY A 61 -24.14 -47.53 38.37
N GLY A 62 -23.68 -48.65 38.96
CA GLY A 62 -22.78 -49.62 38.33
C GLY A 62 -21.40 -49.74 38.99
N ALA A 63 -20.40 -50.17 38.21
CA ALA A 63 -19.02 -50.39 38.69
C ALA A 63 -18.39 -49.13 39.29
N ALA A 64 -18.64 -47.94 38.74
CA ALA A 64 -18.15 -46.68 39.29
C ALA A 64 -18.64 -46.39 40.72
N ALA A 65 -19.84 -46.86 41.10
CA ALA A 65 -20.34 -46.76 42.46
C ALA A 65 -19.59 -47.70 43.41
N ILE A 66 -19.28 -48.92 42.96
CA ILE A 66 -18.46 -49.89 43.70
C ILE A 66 -17.03 -49.36 43.87
N PHE A 67 -16.42 -48.82 42.81
CA PHE A 67 -15.11 -48.18 42.87
C PHE A 67 -15.12 -46.97 43.81
N ARG A 68 -16.11 -46.06 43.74
CA ARG A 68 -16.22 -44.96 44.72
C ARG A 68 -16.39 -45.46 46.14
N PHE A 69 -17.21 -46.48 46.36
CA PHE A 69 -17.38 -47.06 47.69
C PHE A 69 -16.07 -47.66 48.20
N LEU A 70 -15.38 -48.47 47.37
CA LEU A 70 -14.12 -49.11 47.73
C LEU A 70 -13.01 -48.10 47.97
N PHE A 71 -12.87 -47.05 47.16
CA PHE A 71 -11.73 -46.12 47.24
C PHE A 71 -11.99 -44.90 48.14
N SER A 72 -13.23 -44.40 48.16
CA SER A 72 -13.62 -43.22 48.94
C SER A 72 -14.34 -43.56 50.25
N GLY A 73 -15.11 -44.65 50.28
CA GLY A 73 -15.91 -45.06 51.44
C GLY A 73 -15.19 -45.99 52.42
N VAL A 74 -14.28 -46.85 51.93
CA VAL A 74 -13.50 -47.74 52.78
C VAL A 74 -12.20 -47.04 53.23
N PRO A 75 -11.87 -47.01 54.54
CA PRO A 75 -10.60 -46.49 55.03
C PRO A 75 -9.39 -47.10 54.31
N GLN A 76 -8.41 -46.26 53.97
CA GLN A 76 -7.23 -46.66 53.18
C GLN A 76 -6.43 -47.82 53.81
N TRP A 77 -6.33 -47.88 55.14
CA TRP A 77 -5.65 -48.97 55.83
C TRP A 77 -6.35 -50.34 55.65
N ILE A 78 -7.68 -50.35 55.48
CA ILE A 78 -8.45 -51.58 55.18
C ILE A 78 -8.18 -52.02 53.75
N GLN A 79 -8.13 -51.09 52.79
CA GLN A 79 -7.83 -51.41 51.40
C GLN A 79 -6.43 -52.02 51.27
N ILE A 80 -5.42 -51.36 51.85
CA ILE A 80 -4.02 -51.83 51.86
C ILE A 80 -3.93 -53.17 52.60
N GLY A 81 -4.56 -53.27 53.78
CA GLY A 81 -4.58 -54.50 54.56
C GLY A 81 -5.22 -55.68 53.80
N GLY A 82 -6.31 -55.43 53.09
CA GLY A 82 -6.99 -56.42 52.26
C GLY A 82 -6.13 -56.92 51.10
N VAL A 83 -5.41 -56.03 50.41
CA VAL A 83 -4.47 -56.40 49.34
C VAL A 83 -3.30 -57.22 49.89
N ILE A 84 -2.70 -56.80 51.01
CA ILE A 84 -1.59 -57.54 51.66
C ILE A 84 -2.07 -58.92 52.10
N LEU A 85 -3.22 -59.01 52.75
CA LEU A 85 -3.80 -60.28 53.18
C LEU A 85 -4.09 -61.20 51.98
N GLY A 86 -4.69 -60.66 50.92
CA GLY A 86 -4.96 -61.40 49.69
C GLY A 86 -3.67 -61.92 49.04
N ALA A 87 -2.61 -61.11 48.99
CA ALA A 87 -1.31 -61.53 48.48
C ALA A 87 -0.68 -62.64 49.35
N ILE A 88 -0.74 -62.52 50.68
CA ILE A 88 -0.27 -63.56 51.60
C ILE A 88 -1.01 -64.87 51.37
N VAL A 89 -2.35 -64.83 51.26
CA VAL A 89 -3.18 -66.01 50.98
C VAL A 89 -2.83 -66.61 49.63
N ALA A 90 -2.70 -65.81 48.58
CA ALA A 90 -2.32 -66.28 47.24
C ALA A 90 -0.93 -66.95 47.23
N ILE A 91 0.06 -66.36 47.89
CA ILE A 91 1.40 -66.94 48.05
C ILE A 91 1.32 -68.25 48.83
N ALA A 92 0.57 -68.29 49.94
CA ALA A 92 0.40 -69.50 50.74
C ALA A 92 -0.25 -70.63 49.92
N LEU A 93 -1.29 -70.33 49.13
CA LEU A 93 -1.93 -71.27 48.23
C LEU A 93 -1.00 -71.73 47.11
N ALA A 94 -0.21 -70.83 46.51
CA ALA A 94 0.77 -71.18 45.48
C ALA A 94 1.88 -72.09 46.04
N VAL A 95 2.40 -71.77 47.23
CA VAL A 95 3.40 -72.61 47.93
C VAL A 95 2.80 -73.96 48.30
N PHE A 96 1.56 -74.00 48.79
CA PHE A 96 0.86 -75.24 49.10
C PHE A 96 0.68 -76.09 47.83
N ALA A 97 0.16 -75.51 46.76
CA ALA A 97 -0.01 -76.18 45.47
C ALA A 97 1.32 -76.69 44.91
N TRP A 98 2.40 -75.92 45.05
CA TRP A 98 3.74 -76.31 44.63
C TRP A 98 4.33 -77.45 45.46
N ARG A 99 4.20 -77.39 46.79
CA ARG A 99 4.67 -78.43 47.72
C ARG A 99 3.91 -79.75 47.51
N HIS A 100 2.62 -79.67 47.20
CA HIS A 100 1.77 -80.83 46.95
C HIS A 100 1.58 -81.16 45.47
N ARG A 101 2.41 -80.63 44.56
CA ARG A 101 2.21 -80.77 43.10
C ARG A 101 2.08 -82.22 42.62
N VAL A 102 2.87 -83.14 43.19
CA VAL A 102 2.83 -84.56 42.83
C VAL A 102 1.50 -85.19 43.28
N ALA A 103 1.09 -84.97 44.53
CA ALA A 103 -0.18 -85.48 45.05
C ALA A 103 -1.38 -84.89 44.30
N ILE A 104 -1.35 -83.60 43.98
CA ILE A 104 -2.38 -82.92 43.18
C ILE A 104 -2.42 -83.50 41.77
N GLN A 105 -1.26 -83.73 41.13
CA GLN A 105 -1.19 -84.32 39.79
C GLN A 105 -1.71 -85.76 39.80
N THR A 106 -1.28 -86.60 40.74
CA THR A 106 -1.78 -87.97 40.90
C THR A 106 -3.29 -87.99 41.17
N TRP A 107 -3.79 -87.08 42.02
CA TRP A 107 -5.21 -86.93 42.27
C TRP A 107 -5.97 -86.55 41.00
N LEU A 108 -5.47 -85.58 40.22
CA LEU A 108 -6.07 -85.17 38.95
C LEU A 108 -6.08 -86.32 37.92
N THR A 109 -4.98 -87.06 37.78
CA THR A 109 -4.88 -88.18 36.82
C THR A 109 -5.74 -89.37 37.20
N THR A 110 -6.11 -89.53 38.47
CA THR A 110 -6.98 -90.62 38.95
C THR A 110 -8.47 -90.29 38.89
N ARG A 111 -8.86 -89.05 38.54
CA ARG A 111 -10.27 -88.69 38.33
C ARG A 111 -10.79 -89.15 36.97
N SER A 112 -12.10 -89.31 36.86
CA SER A 112 -12.75 -89.64 35.58
C SER A 112 -12.53 -88.52 34.56
N ARG A 113 -12.56 -88.86 33.26
CA ARG A 113 -12.43 -87.89 32.17
C ARG A 113 -13.44 -86.73 32.29
N GLY A 114 -14.67 -87.02 32.72
CA GLY A 114 -15.70 -86.00 32.93
C GLY A 114 -15.31 -84.96 33.99
N THR A 115 -14.75 -85.40 35.13
CA THR A 115 -14.26 -84.49 36.17
C THR A 115 -13.05 -83.68 35.70
N GLN A 116 -12.12 -84.29 34.97
CA GLN A 116 -10.97 -83.57 34.39
C GLN A 116 -11.42 -82.49 33.41
N MET A 117 -12.39 -82.80 32.54
CA MET A 117 -12.98 -81.84 31.60
C MET A 117 -13.69 -80.70 32.35
N ALA A 118 -14.45 -81.00 33.40
CA ALA A 118 -15.13 -79.98 34.20
C ALA A 118 -14.14 -79.03 34.92
N LEU A 119 -13.08 -79.57 35.52
CA LEU A 119 -12.02 -78.77 36.15
C LEU A 119 -11.27 -77.93 35.12
N GLY A 120 -10.90 -78.52 33.98
CA GLY A 120 -10.27 -77.81 32.87
C GLY A 120 -11.14 -76.67 32.35
N ALA A 121 -12.43 -76.93 32.11
CA ALA A 121 -13.40 -75.92 31.69
C ALA A 121 -13.54 -74.79 32.72
N THR A 122 -13.53 -75.12 34.02
CA THR A 122 -13.58 -74.12 35.09
C THR A 122 -12.36 -73.21 35.08
N VAL A 123 -11.15 -73.76 34.90
CA VAL A 123 -9.91 -72.97 34.80
C VAL A 123 -9.96 -72.07 33.56
N VAL A 124 -10.33 -72.62 32.40
CA VAL A 124 -10.44 -71.86 31.15
C VAL A 124 -11.46 -70.74 31.29
N MET A 125 -12.64 -71.02 31.85
CA MET A 125 -13.67 -70.01 32.10
C MET A 125 -13.18 -68.93 33.06
N THR A 126 -12.47 -69.30 34.12
CA THR A 126 -11.88 -68.34 35.07
C THR A 126 -10.87 -67.43 34.38
N LEU A 127 -9.95 -67.99 33.60
CA LEU A 127 -8.97 -67.22 32.83
C LEU A 127 -9.64 -66.32 31.80
N ALA A 128 -10.70 -66.79 31.14
CA ALA A 128 -11.48 -65.99 30.20
C ALA A 128 -12.16 -64.81 30.90
N ILE A 129 -12.75 -65.01 32.08
CA ILE A 129 -13.35 -63.94 32.88
C ILE A 129 -12.28 -62.92 33.31
N VAL A 130 -11.12 -63.37 33.79
CA VAL A 130 -10.01 -62.48 34.18
C VAL A 130 -9.49 -61.70 32.97
N GLY A 131 -9.33 -62.35 31.82
CA GLY A 131 -8.91 -61.69 30.58
C GLY A 131 -9.94 -60.66 30.10
N ALA A 132 -11.22 -61.00 30.10
CA ALA A 132 -12.31 -60.10 29.69
C ALA A 132 -12.43 -58.89 30.63
N THR A 133 -12.38 -59.11 31.95
CA THR A 133 -12.41 -58.02 32.94
C THR A 133 -11.17 -57.14 32.88
N GLY A 134 -9.99 -57.72 32.63
CA GLY A 134 -8.76 -56.95 32.40
C GLY A 134 -8.84 -56.09 31.13
N ALA A 135 -9.31 -56.65 30.03
CA ALA A 135 -9.51 -55.93 28.77
C ALA A 135 -10.56 -54.80 28.91
N TRP A 136 -11.67 -55.09 29.59
CA TRP A 136 -12.69 -54.09 29.89
C TRP A 136 -12.15 -52.96 30.79
N SER A 137 -11.41 -53.30 31.85
CA SER A 137 -10.81 -52.31 32.76
C SER A 137 -9.77 -51.44 32.04
N TRP A 138 -8.95 -52.04 31.18
CA TRP A 138 -8.02 -51.33 30.32
C TRP A 138 -8.75 -50.36 29.39
N ASN A 139 -9.80 -50.81 28.71
CA ASN A 139 -10.59 -49.96 27.83
C ASN A 139 -11.23 -48.80 28.58
N TYR A 140 -11.85 -49.06 29.74
CA TYR A 140 -12.45 -48.03 30.59
C TYR A 140 -11.41 -46.99 31.03
N MET A 141 -10.21 -47.43 31.43
CA MET A 141 -9.16 -46.51 31.86
C MET A 141 -8.54 -45.73 30.70
N GLN A 142 -8.41 -46.34 29.52
CA GLN A 142 -7.64 -45.78 28.42
C GLN A 142 -8.48 -45.03 27.38
N HIS A 143 -9.75 -45.38 27.23
CA HIS A 143 -10.61 -44.88 26.16
C HIS A 143 -11.92 -44.25 26.66
N GLU A 144 -12.21 -44.30 27.96
CA GLU A 144 -13.40 -43.66 28.53
C GLU A 144 -13.02 -42.51 29.47
N ASN A 145 -13.44 -41.29 29.10
CA ASN A 145 -13.23 -40.08 29.90
C ASN A 145 -13.83 -40.16 31.32
N ASP A 146 -14.79 -41.07 31.51
CA ASP A 146 -15.43 -41.36 32.78
C ASP A 146 -14.43 -41.79 33.85
N PHE A 147 -13.38 -42.52 33.49
CA PHE A 147 -12.34 -42.91 34.43
C PHE A 147 -11.65 -41.66 35.02
N CYS A 148 -11.14 -40.78 34.16
CA CYS A 148 -10.44 -39.56 34.57
C CYS A 148 -11.36 -38.58 35.30
N SER A 149 -12.59 -38.38 34.79
CA SER A 149 -13.57 -37.47 35.41
C SER A 149 -14.15 -37.99 36.73
N SER A 150 -13.99 -39.29 37.02
CA SER A 150 -14.41 -39.87 38.30
C SER A 150 -13.60 -39.36 39.49
N CYS A 151 -12.36 -38.92 39.25
CA CYS A 151 -11.48 -38.33 40.26
C CYS A 151 -11.97 -36.93 40.66
N HIS A 152 -12.10 -36.68 41.98
CA HIS A 152 -12.62 -35.41 42.48
C HIS A 152 -11.78 -34.19 42.04
N VAL A 153 -10.47 -34.38 41.91
CA VAL A 153 -9.54 -33.33 41.49
C VAL A 153 -9.72 -32.93 40.02
N MET A 154 -10.30 -33.82 39.20
CA MET A 154 -10.53 -33.59 37.78
C MET A 154 -11.80 -32.80 37.50
N LYS A 155 -12.71 -32.60 38.47
CA LYS A 155 -14.01 -31.93 38.23
C LYS A 155 -13.88 -30.57 37.55
N SER A 156 -12.98 -29.70 38.02
CA SER A 156 -12.80 -28.37 37.44
C SER A 156 -12.17 -28.42 36.05
N ALA A 157 -11.15 -29.28 35.87
CA ALA A 157 -10.48 -29.49 34.60
C ALA A 157 -11.42 -30.06 33.54
N PHE A 158 -12.13 -31.14 33.87
CA PHE A 158 -13.10 -31.79 33.01
C PHE A 158 -14.29 -30.86 32.70
N GLY A 159 -14.76 -30.07 33.68
CA GLY A 159 -15.82 -29.10 33.44
C GLY A 159 -15.45 -28.02 32.41
N ARG A 160 -14.17 -27.63 32.30
CA ARG A 160 -13.69 -26.75 31.24
C ARG A 160 -13.53 -27.50 29.92
N PHE A 161 -12.99 -28.71 29.95
CA PHE A 161 -12.84 -29.57 28.78
C PHE A 161 -14.17 -29.87 28.09
N ALA A 162 -15.19 -30.26 28.86
CA ALA A 162 -16.52 -30.58 28.37
C ALA A 162 -17.27 -29.35 27.78
N LYS A 163 -16.79 -28.13 28.03
CA LYS A 163 -17.28 -26.90 27.40
C LYS A 163 -16.42 -26.44 26.21
N SER A 164 -15.33 -27.15 25.92
CA SER A 164 -14.40 -26.80 24.85
C SER A 164 -14.82 -27.42 23.52
N GLU A 165 -14.24 -26.94 22.42
CA GLU A 165 -14.42 -27.53 21.08
C GLU A 165 -13.86 -28.96 20.97
N HIS A 166 -13.12 -29.42 21.97
CA HIS A 166 -12.53 -30.76 22.05
C HIS A 166 -13.32 -31.72 22.94
N ASP A 167 -14.53 -31.37 23.38
CA ASP A 167 -15.38 -32.15 24.29
C ASP A 167 -15.64 -33.61 23.85
N LYS A 168 -15.54 -33.88 22.55
CA LYS A 168 -15.68 -35.21 21.93
C LYS A 168 -14.41 -36.07 21.93
N LEU A 169 -13.26 -35.52 22.33
CA LEU A 169 -12.02 -36.27 22.39
C LEU A 169 -11.89 -37.08 23.68
N GLU A 170 -11.13 -38.15 23.62
CA GLU A 170 -10.68 -38.88 24.80
C GLU A 170 -9.57 -38.10 25.51
N CYS A 171 -9.48 -38.14 26.84
CA CYS A 171 -8.41 -37.47 27.59
C CYS A 171 -7.01 -37.93 27.10
N HIS A 172 -6.88 -39.20 26.76
CA HIS A 172 -5.65 -39.78 26.23
C HIS A 172 -5.36 -39.47 24.76
N ALA A 173 -6.30 -38.85 24.03
CA ALA A 173 -5.97 -38.22 22.76
C ALA A 173 -4.95 -37.09 22.96
N CYS A 174 -4.96 -36.44 24.13
CA CYS A 174 -4.00 -35.39 24.49
C CYS A 174 -2.94 -35.84 25.51
N HIS A 175 -3.31 -36.71 26.45
CA HIS A 175 -2.45 -37.14 27.55
C HIS A 175 -1.97 -38.58 27.38
N GLN A 176 -1.07 -38.82 26.44
CA GLN A 176 -0.43 -40.13 26.33
C GLN A 176 0.70 -40.25 27.36
N GLN A 177 0.52 -41.14 28.32
CA GLN A 177 1.57 -41.50 29.28
C GLN A 177 1.77 -43.01 29.33
N SER A 178 2.99 -43.43 29.69
CA SER A 178 3.29 -44.85 29.81
C SER A 178 2.50 -45.48 30.96
N ILE A 179 2.22 -46.79 30.86
CA ILE A 179 1.55 -47.55 31.94
C ILE A 179 2.27 -47.36 33.28
N PHE A 180 3.61 -47.25 33.27
CA PHE A 180 4.39 -47.00 34.47
C PHE A 180 4.13 -45.62 35.09
N ALA A 181 4.06 -44.57 34.26
CA ALA A 181 3.72 -43.22 34.71
C ALA A 181 2.30 -43.18 35.29
N SER A 182 1.31 -43.76 34.59
CA SER A 182 -0.06 -43.88 35.10
C SER A 182 -0.15 -44.69 36.40
N SER A 183 0.62 -45.78 36.52
CA SER A 183 0.67 -46.59 37.75
C SER A 183 1.27 -45.81 38.92
N LYS A 184 2.30 -44.99 38.66
CA LYS A 184 2.90 -44.10 39.65
C LYS A 184 1.95 -42.99 40.08
N GLU A 185 1.21 -42.39 39.16
CA GLU A 185 0.17 -41.43 39.49
C GLU A 185 -0.95 -42.06 40.31
N LEU A 186 -1.44 -43.25 39.91
CA LEU A 186 -2.43 -43.99 40.67
C LEU A 186 -1.94 -44.30 42.09
N TYR A 187 -0.67 -44.69 42.23
CA TYR A 187 -0.05 -44.88 43.54
C TYR A 187 -0.09 -43.60 44.39
N TYR A 188 0.35 -42.46 43.85
CA TYR A 188 0.29 -41.19 44.57
C TYR A 188 -1.15 -40.79 44.92
N TRP A 189 -2.11 -41.04 44.03
CA TRP A 189 -3.52 -40.73 44.29
C TRP A 189 -4.13 -41.62 45.37
N VAL A 190 -3.78 -42.90 45.41
CA VAL A 190 -4.27 -43.82 46.43
C VAL A 190 -3.56 -43.58 47.77
N MET A 191 -2.26 -43.28 47.73
CA MET A 191 -1.40 -43.18 48.92
C MET A 191 -1.35 -41.79 49.54
N ASP A 192 -1.05 -40.76 48.75
CA ASP A 192 -0.78 -39.39 49.22
C ASP A 192 -2.02 -38.49 49.19
N ARG A 193 -3.02 -38.80 48.34
CA ARG A 193 -4.29 -38.07 48.18
C ARG A 193 -4.14 -36.54 48.21
N PRO A 194 -3.34 -35.95 47.30
CA PRO A 194 -3.10 -34.52 47.35
C PRO A 194 -4.37 -33.73 46.99
N ASP A 195 -4.73 -32.74 47.82
CA ASP A 195 -5.88 -31.86 47.57
C ASP A 195 -5.68 -30.93 46.34
N LYS A 196 -4.43 -30.83 45.85
CA LYS A 196 -4.06 -30.00 44.70
C LYS A 196 -3.09 -30.77 43.82
N ILE A 197 -3.30 -30.67 42.51
CA ILE A 197 -2.32 -31.16 41.53
C ILE A 197 -1.22 -30.12 41.43
N PRO A 198 0.06 -30.48 41.63
CA PRO A 198 1.16 -29.61 41.23
C PRO A 198 1.11 -29.36 39.70
N ALA A 199 1.94 -28.46 39.19
CA ALA A 199 2.05 -28.27 37.75
C ALA A 199 2.36 -29.62 37.08
N HIS A 200 1.41 -30.13 36.28
CA HIS A 200 1.59 -31.37 35.54
C HIS A 200 2.21 -31.07 34.17
N ALA A 201 2.89 -32.07 33.59
CA ALA A 201 3.64 -31.89 32.36
C ALA A 201 2.75 -31.34 31.23
N PRO A 202 3.20 -30.33 30.48
CA PRO A 202 2.42 -29.77 29.39
C PRO A 202 2.24 -30.80 28.28
N VAL A 203 1.10 -30.73 27.59
CA VAL A 203 0.84 -31.54 26.39
C VAL A 203 1.88 -31.18 25.31
N PRO A 204 2.64 -32.14 24.78
CA PRO A 204 3.58 -31.90 23.70
C PRO A 204 2.88 -31.35 22.46
N ASN A 205 3.48 -30.36 21.79
CA ASN A 205 2.90 -29.72 20.61
C ASN A 205 2.63 -30.69 19.45
N LEU A 206 3.42 -31.76 19.34
CA LEU A 206 3.26 -32.78 18.30
C LEU A 206 1.85 -33.37 18.29
N ILE A 207 1.24 -33.55 19.47
CA ILE A 207 -0.10 -34.13 19.60
C ILE A 207 -1.15 -33.23 18.94
N CYS A 208 -1.00 -31.90 19.05
CA CYS A 208 -1.88 -30.96 18.37
C CYS A 208 -1.71 -31.06 16.84
N ASN A 209 -0.47 -31.19 16.38
CA ASN A 209 -0.13 -31.21 14.95
C ASN A 209 -0.64 -32.47 14.24
N GLU A 210 -0.74 -33.61 14.92
CA GLU A 210 -1.31 -34.85 14.37
C GLU A 210 -2.76 -34.67 13.89
N CYS A 211 -3.51 -33.74 14.50
CA CYS A 211 -4.89 -33.44 14.10
C CYS A 211 -5.04 -32.13 13.30
N HIS A 212 -4.26 -31.09 13.62
CA HIS A 212 -4.44 -29.74 13.07
C HIS A 212 -3.48 -29.38 11.93
N GLU A 213 -2.48 -30.21 11.64
CA GLU A 213 -1.54 -30.01 10.52
C GLU A 213 -1.52 -31.19 9.54
N GLN A 214 -2.67 -31.85 9.35
CA GLN A 214 -2.77 -32.99 8.44
C GLN A 214 -2.54 -32.57 6.98
N ALA A 215 -1.71 -33.33 6.26
CA ALA A 215 -1.42 -33.05 4.85
C ALA A 215 -2.66 -33.17 3.95
N ASN A 216 -3.51 -34.18 4.20
CA ASN A 216 -4.74 -34.48 3.44
C ASN A 216 -6.00 -34.10 4.25
N ALA A 217 -6.05 -32.88 4.76
CA ALA A 217 -7.18 -32.40 5.54
C ALA A 217 -8.40 -32.09 4.65
N ASP A 218 -9.59 -32.47 5.13
CA ASP A 218 -10.89 -32.17 4.51
C ASP A 218 -11.46 -30.79 4.89
N SER A 219 -10.77 -30.06 5.78
CA SER A 219 -11.24 -28.80 6.33
C SER A 219 -10.07 -27.94 6.79
N THR A 220 -10.28 -26.61 6.79
CA THR A 220 -9.30 -25.64 7.33
C THR A 220 -8.99 -25.89 8.80
N TRP A 221 -9.93 -26.47 9.57
CA TRP A 221 -9.72 -26.83 10.97
C TRP A 221 -8.70 -27.94 11.18
N LYS A 222 -8.65 -28.95 10.28
CA LYS A 222 -7.61 -29.99 10.30
C LYS A 222 -6.31 -29.54 9.63
N ARG A 223 -6.30 -28.32 9.08
CA ARG A 223 -5.16 -27.70 8.38
C ARG A 223 -4.97 -26.24 8.77
N VAL A 224 -4.87 -25.97 10.07
CA VAL A 224 -4.86 -24.59 10.61
C VAL A 224 -3.67 -23.77 10.09
N SER A 225 -2.60 -24.42 9.65
CA SER A 225 -1.43 -23.80 8.99
C SER A 225 -1.76 -23.09 7.66
N THR A 226 -2.99 -23.24 7.15
CA THR A 226 -3.54 -22.47 6.02
C THR A 226 -4.29 -21.20 6.43
N THR A 227 -4.27 -20.83 7.70
CA THR A 227 -4.83 -19.56 8.16
C THR A 227 -3.73 -18.50 8.29
N ALA A 228 -4.09 -17.25 8.03
CA ALA A 228 -3.17 -16.11 8.03
C ALA A 228 -2.41 -15.98 9.36
N GLY A 229 -3.13 -16.10 10.48
CA GLY A 229 -2.56 -15.98 11.82
C GLY A 229 -1.52 -17.05 12.11
N HIS A 230 -1.85 -18.31 11.82
CA HIS A 230 -0.93 -19.42 12.04
C HIS A 230 0.28 -19.35 11.11
N GLN A 231 0.12 -18.96 9.84
CA GLN A 231 1.28 -18.78 8.95
C GLN A 231 2.25 -17.73 9.49
N VAL A 232 1.74 -16.57 9.90
CA VAL A 232 2.59 -15.49 10.42
C VAL A 232 3.32 -15.92 11.69
N HIS A 233 2.68 -16.70 12.57
CA HIS A 233 3.27 -17.05 13.87
C HIS A 233 4.13 -18.32 13.86
N PHE A 234 3.85 -19.30 13.00
CA PHE A 234 4.58 -20.57 12.95
C PHE A 234 5.56 -20.68 11.77
N ARG A 235 5.31 -20.00 10.66
CA ARG A 235 6.14 -20.11 9.43
C ARG A 235 7.06 -18.92 9.19
N SER A 236 6.94 -17.86 9.98
CA SER A 236 7.85 -16.72 9.86
C SER A 236 9.22 -17.05 10.46
N ASP A 237 10.28 -16.82 9.67
CA ASP A 237 11.67 -17.04 10.12
C ASP A 237 12.02 -16.27 11.40
N SER A 238 11.42 -15.09 11.61
CA SER A 238 11.64 -14.26 12.80
C SER A 238 11.05 -14.85 14.10
N LEU A 239 10.19 -15.86 14.01
CA LEU A 239 9.54 -16.51 15.15
C LEU A 239 9.94 -17.98 15.29
N LYS A 240 10.67 -18.54 14.32
CA LYS A 240 11.13 -19.93 14.31
C LYS A 240 11.99 -20.26 15.52
N ASP A 241 12.83 -19.31 15.95
CA ASP A 241 13.72 -19.46 17.11
C ASP A 241 13.00 -19.26 18.46
N ARG A 242 11.76 -18.75 18.45
CA ARG A 242 10.98 -18.55 19.68
C ARG A 242 10.20 -19.78 20.11
N GLY A 243 10.04 -20.77 19.23
CA GLY A 243 9.39 -22.04 19.56
C GLY A 243 7.95 -21.88 20.05
N VAL A 244 7.17 -20.99 19.43
CA VAL A 244 5.75 -20.77 19.78
C VAL A 244 5.00 -22.10 19.63
N LEU A 245 4.23 -22.47 20.66
CA LEU A 245 3.44 -23.71 20.73
C LEU A 245 1.95 -23.40 20.62
N CYS A 246 1.14 -24.36 20.15
CA CYS A 246 -0.32 -24.25 20.07
C CYS A 246 -0.92 -23.87 21.43
N ILE A 247 -0.41 -24.46 22.51
CA ILE A 247 -0.87 -24.24 23.88
C ILE A 247 -0.53 -22.85 24.43
N ASP A 248 0.45 -22.14 23.85
CA ASP A 248 0.78 -20.77 24.27
C ASP A 248 -0.38 -19.81 23.99
N CYS A 249 -1.16 -20.07 22.94
CA CYS A 249 -2.34 -19.29 22.59
C CYS A 249 -3.64 -19.95 23.07
N HIS A 250 -3.77 -21.27 22.88
CA HIS A 250 -5.05 -21.98 23.07
C HIS A 250 -5.29 -22.50 24.48
N ALA A 251 -4.26 -22.73 25.30
CA ALA A 251 -4.40 -23.38 26.61
C ALA A 251 -4.13 -22.44 27.80
N ARG A 252 -4.38 -21.14 27.63
CA ARG A 252 -4.23 -20.13 28.70
C ARG A 252 -5.06 -20.44 29.93
N GLU A 253 -6.28 -20.91 29.69
CA GLU A 253 -7.08 -21.57 30.71
C GLU A 253 -6.95 -23.08 30.53
N VAL A 254 -6.41 -23.75 31.54
CA VAL A 254 -6.14 -25.19 31.54
C VAL A 254 -7.41 -25.96 31.16
N HIS A 255 -7.36 -26.68 30.04
CA HIS A 255 -8.45 -27.47 29.46
C HIS A 255 -9.64 -26.69 28.88
N ALA A 256 -9.56 -25.37 28.69
CA ALA A 256 -10.59 -24.62 27.96
C ALA A 256 -10.33 -24.58 26.44
N PHE A 257 -9.06 -24.68 26.02
CA PHE A 257 -8.62 -24.74 24.61
C PHE A 257 -9.10 -23.60 23.69
N LYS A 258 -9.46 -22.46 24.28
CA LYS A 258 -9.89 -21.26 23.56
C LYS A 258 -8.76 -20.26 23.48
N ALA A 259 -8.46 -19.79 22.27
CA ALA A 259 -7.62 -18.62 22.09
C ALA A 259 -8.33 -17.42 22.73
N VAL A 260 -7.71 -16.89 23.77
CA VAL A 260 -8.16 -15.70 24.49
C VAL A 260 -7.10 -14.63 24.35
N ASP A 261 -7.49 -13.38 24.55
CA ASP A 261 -6.61 -12.23 24.32
C ASP A 261 -5.33 -12.19 25.14
N VAL A 262 -5.38 -12.76 26.34
CA VAL A 262 -4.20 -12.96 27.18
C VAL A 262 -3.15 -13.88 26.50
N GLY A 263 -3.56 -14.64 25.47
CA GLY A 263 -2.68 -15.32 24.52
C GLY A 263 -1.73 -14.35 23.82
N CYS A 264 -2.29 -13.31 23.21
CA CYS A 264 -1.56 -12.32 22.42
C CYS A 264 -0.69 -11.40 23.29
N THR A 265 -1.20 -10.96 24.45
CA THR A 265 -0.56 -9.96 25.31
C THR A 265 0.36 -10.53 26.38
N GLN A 266 0.67 -11.83 26.36
CA GLN A 266 1.64 -12.41 27.29
C GLN A 266 3.02 -11.75 27.16
N SER A 267 3.71 -11.66 28.30
CA SER A 267 5.10 -11.21 28.35
C SER A 267 5.97 -11.84 27.25
N GLY A 268 6.62 -10.98 26.47
CA GLY A 268 7.45 -11.37 25.34
C GLY A 268 6.71 -11.50 24.00
N CYS A 269 5.37 -11.50 23.96
CA CYS A 269 4.58 -11.50 22.72
C CYS A 269 4.19 -10.06 22.31
N HIS A 270 2.90 -9.73 22.31
CA HIS A 270 2.38 -8.39 22.01
C HIS A 270 2.05 -7.60 23.28
N ASP A 271 2.82 -7.80 24.36
CA ASP A 271 2.63 -7.18 25.68
C ASP A 271 2.80 -5.66 25.71
N LYS A 272 3.37 -5.08 24.65
CA LYS A 272 3.56 -3.62 24.47
C LYS A 272 2.69 -3.03 23.37
N ILE A 273 1.83 -3.84 22.76
CA ILE A 273 0.94 -3.37 21.69
C ILE A 273 -0.38 -2.95 22.31
N GLU A 274 -0.77 -1.72 22.03
CA GLU A 274 -2.03 -1.12 22.49
C GLU A 274 -2.70 -0.40 21.32
N VAL A 275 -4.01 -0.19 21.41
CA VAL A 275 -4.72 0.68 20.48
C VAL A 275 -4.55 2.13 20.96
N ARG A 276 -4.13 3.03 20.07
CA ARG A 276 -3.87 4.45 20.36
C ARG A 276 -4.82 5.40 19.64
N LEU A 277 -5.61 4.88 18.71
CA LEU A 277 -6.41 5.70 17.80
C LEU A 277 -7.69 6.24 18.44
N GLY A 278 -7.69 7.54 18.71
CA GLY A 278 -8.88 8.30 19.11
C GLY A 278 -9.62 7.67 20.29
N ALA A 279 -10.94 7.58 20.19
CA ALA A 279 -11.80 7.01 21.24
C ALA A 279 -11.60 5.50 21.45
N MET A 280 -11.02 4.78 20.47
CA MET A 280 -10.72 3.34 20.63
C MET A 280 -9.59 3.09 21.63
N ALA A 281 -8.70 4.08 21.85
CA ALA A 281 -7.58 3.95 22.77
C ALA A 281 -8.01 3.69 24.23
N ASN A 282 -9.22 4.13 24.59
CA ASN A 282 -9.76 4.00 25.93
C ASN A 282 -10.68 2.77 26.10
N GLN A 283 -10.79 1.92 25.08
CA GLN A 283 -11.66 0.75 25.11
C GLN A 283 -10.87 -0.46 25.65
N THR A 284 -11.09 -0.81 26.92
CA THR A 284 -10.38 -1.93 27.58
C THR A 284 -10.92 -3.31 27.19
N GLY A 285 -12.04 -3.37 26.48
CA GLY A 285 -12.67 -4.62 26.03
C GLY A 285 -12.42 -4.99 24.57
N LEU A 286 -11.58 -4.23 23.84
CA LEU A 286 -11.28 -4.56 22.46
C LEU A 286 -10.31 -5.73 22.40
N HIS A 287 -10.82 -6.84 21.87
CA HIS A 287 -10.03 -8.03 21.68
C HIS A 287 -9.17 -7.92 20.39
N CYS A 288 -7.93 -8.41 20.39
CA CYS A 288 -7.01 -8.33 19.24
C CYS A 288 -7.64 -8.94 17.98
N VAL A 289 -8.34 -10.06 18.17
CA VAL A 289 -9.05 -10.81 17.12
C VAL A 289 -10.33 -10.13 16.63
N THR A 290 -10.78 -9.05 17.30
CA THR A 290 -11.86 -8.19 16.79
C THR A 290 -11.41 -7.44 15.54
N CYS A 291 -10.13 -7.07 15.47
CA CYS A 291 -9.56 -6.35 14.33
C CYS A 291 -8.75 -7.28 13.40
N HIS A 292 -8.03 -8.24 13.97
CA HIS A 292 -7.18 -9.16 13.23
C HIS A 292 -7.88 -10.50 13.02
N GLU A 293 -8.30 -10.78 11.78
CA GLU A 293 -8.99 -12.03 11.41
C GLU A 293 -8.01 -13.21 11.38
N PHE A 294 -7.59 -13.67 12.56
CA PHE A 294 -6.54 -14.68 12.73
C PHE A 294 -6.82 -15.98 11.96
N GLY A 295 -8.09 -16.39 11.93
CA GLY A 295 -8.57 -17.61 11.25
C GLY A 295 -8.83 -17.45 9.75
N ARG A 296 -8.54 -16.29 9.15
CA ARG A 296 -8.75 -16.07 7.71
C ARG A 296 -7.92 -17.05 6.90
N SER A 297 -8.55 -17.82 6.01
CA SER A 297 -7.83 -18.73 5.13
C SER A 297 -6.97 -17.97 4.11
N VAL A 298 -5.80 -18.52 3.84
CA VAL A 298 -4.84 -18.07 2.82
C VAL A 298 -4.36 -19.27 2.03
N GLU A 299 -3.81 -19.03 0.84
CA GLU A 299 -3.17 -20.10 0.08
C GLU A 299 -2.02 -20.72 0.90
N GLU A 300 -1.85 -22.04 0.78
CA GLU A 300 -0.91 -22.79 1.61
C GLU A 300 0.54 -22.31 1.45
N HIS A 301 0.88 -21.79 0.28
CA HIS A 301 2.21 -21.25 -0.02
C HIS A 301 2.15 -19.75 -0.31
N ALA A 302 1.14 -19.07 0.25
CA ALA A 302 1.09 -17.62 0.21
C ALA A 302 2.41 -17.04 0.75
N ALA A 303 2.93 -16.04 0.06
CA ALA A 303 4.06 -15.27 0.55
C ALA A 303 3.71 -14.69 1.94
N MET A 304 4.69 -14.63 2.85
CA MET A 304 4.46 -14.14 4.22
C MET A 304 3.84 -12.75 4.26
N ASP A 305 4.18 -11.87 3.32
CA ASP A 305 3.59 -10.53 3.23
C ASP A 305 2.11 -10.57 2.85
N SER A 306 1.69 -11.51 2.01
CA SER A 306 0.26 -11.74 1.72
C SER A 306 -0.49 -12.21 2.96
N SER A 307 0.11 -13.12 3.73
CA SER A 307 -0.48 -13.60 4.99
C SER A 307 -0.55 -12.52 6.07
N ARG A 308 0.47 -11.63 6.14
CA ARG A 308 0.42 -10.43 7.00
C ARG A 308 -0.67 -9.46 6.55
N GLN A 309 -0.79 -9.20 5.25
CA GLN A 309 -1.81 -8.33 4.69
C GLN A 309 -3.23 -8.86 4.95
N ALA A 310 -3.41 -10.17 4.99
CA ALA A 310 -4.68 -10.82 5.33
C ALA A 310 -5.10 -10.60 6.80
N LEU A 311 -4.15 -10.29 7.69
CA LEU A 311 -4.42 -9.90 9.08
C LEU A 311 -4.67 -8.41 9.26
N VAL A 312 -4.38 -7.57 8.26
CA VAL A 312 -4.62 -6.13 8.33
C VAL A 312 -6.13 -5.87 8.32
N PRO A 313 -6.69 -5.14 9.29
CA PRO A 313 -8.14 -4.93 9.38
C PRO A 313 -8.69 -4.23 8.14
N ALA A 314 -9.78 -4.76 7.61
CA ALA A 314 -10.49 -4.18 6.48
C ALA A 314 -11.89 -3.72 6.90
N ARG A 315 -12.70 -3.31 5.92
CA ARG A 315 -14.05 -2.78 6.12
C ARG A 315 -14.88 -3.58 7.12
N GLN A 316 -14.93 -4.91 7.00
CA GLN A 316 -15.77 -5.76 7.85
C GLN A 316 -15.42 -5.62 9.33
N GLN A 317 -14.13 -5.65 9.66
CA GLN A 317 -13.66 -5.53 11.04
C GLN A 317 -13.90 -4.11 11.56
N CYS A 318 -13.60 -3.08 10.76
CA CYS A 318 -13.85 -1.70 11.18
C CYS A 318 -15.35 -1.39 11.35
N PHE A 319 -16.22 -1.98 10.53
CA PHE A 319 -17.66 -1.74 10.54
C PHE A 319 -18.41 -2.61 11.56
N SER A 320 -17.72 -3.57 12.20
CA SER A 320 -18.26 -4.31 13.35
C SER A 320 -18.57 -3.39 14.53
N CYS A 321 -17.89 -2.25 14.61
CA CYS A 321 -18.13 -1.21 15.61
C CYS A 321 -19.22 -0.24 15.13
N HIS A 322 -20.24 0.00 15.96
CA HIS A 322 -21.40 0.84 15.59
C HIS A 322 -21.04 2.28 15.20
N GLU A 323 -20.16 2.93 15.97
CA GLU A 323 -19.75 4.33 15.70
C GLU A 323 -18.98 4.45 14.39
N MET A 324 -18.12 3.47 14.08
CA MET A 324 -17.35 3.43 12.83
C MET A 324 -18.28 3.23 11.64
N ARG A 325 -19.26 2.33 11.76
CA ARG A 325 -20.28 2.13 10.72
C ARG A 325 -21.04 3.42 10.40
N GLU A 326 -21.45 4.17 11.43
CA GLU A 326 -22.16 5.44 11.25
C GLU A 326 -21.28 6.51 10.59
N LYS A 327 -20.06 6.69 11.09
CA LYS A 327 -19.12 7.70 10.56
C LYS A 327 -18.70 7.41 9.12
N LEU A 328 -18.51 6.14 8.79
CA LEU A 328 -18.02 5.71 7.49
C LEU A 328 -19.11 5.49 6.44
N ALA A 329 -20.38 5.30 6.85
CA ALA A 329 -21.51 5.19 5.92
C ALA A 329 -21.70 6.44 5.04
N LYS A 330 -21.15 7.59 5.45
CA LYS A 330 -21.19 8.87 4.70
C LYS A 330 -20.15 8.93 3.57
N HIS A 331 -19.25 7.94 3.47
CA HIS A 331 -18.24 7.87 2.44
C HIS A 331 -18.59 6.75 1.44
N ASP A 332 -18.44 7.03 0.14
CA ASP A 332 -18.67 6.07 -0.94
C ASP A 332 -17.49 5.09 -1.06
N LEU A 333 -17.30 4.28 -0.01
CA LEU A 333 -16.18 3.34 0.11
C LEU A 333 -16.24 2.20 -0.90
N ASP A 334 -17.39 1.97 -1.53
CA ASP A 334 -17.53 0.93 -2.56
C ASP A 334 -16.72 1.27 -3.81
N LYS A 335 -16.46 2.56 -4.04
CA LYS A 335 -15.63 3.00 -5.16
C LYS A 335 -14.16 3.19 -4.77
N ASP A 336 -13.78 2.97 -3.50
CA ASP A 336 -12.39 3.08 -3.05
C ASP A 336 -11.48 2.12 -3.83
N PRO A 337 -10.44 2.62 -4.53
CA PRO A 337 -9.52 1.76 -5.29
C PRO A 337 -8.75 0.79 -4.39
N HIS A 338 -8.65 1.08 -3.08
CA HIS A 338 -8.05 0.19 -2.08
C HIS A 338 -9.05 -0.81 -1.49
N LYS A 339 -10.29 -0.86 -2.02
CA LYS A 339 -11.36 -1.79 -1.63
C LYS A 339 -11.72 -1.71 -0.14
N ALA A 340 -11.62 -0.52 0.46
CA ALA A 340 -11.85 -0.30 1.88
C ALA A 340 -10.97 -1.18 2.79
N ASN A 341 -9.74 -1.45 2.39
CA ASN A 341 -8.69 -1.99 3.25
C ASN A 341 -8.20 -0.89 4.20
N CYS A 342 -9.04 -0.54 5.18
CA CYS A 342 -8.82 0.59 6.09
C CYS A 342 -7.43 0.55 6.73
N GLY A 343 -6.97 -0.64 7.13
CA GLY A 343 -5.67 -0.85 7.77
C GLY A 343 -4.44 -0.54 6.90
N ALA A 344 -4.61 -0.42 5.57
CA ALA A 344 -3.52 -0.01 4.68
C ALA A 344 -3.14 1.47 4.86
N CYS A 345 -4.09 2.29 5.34
CA CYS A 345 -3.87 3.71 5.60
C CYS A 345 -3.88 4.01 7.10
N HIS A 346 -4.80 3.38 7.82
CA HIS A 346 -4.98 3.57 9.25
C HIS A 346 -4.24 2.50 10.04
N ASN A 347 -3.33 2.90 10.90
CA ASN A 347 -2.71 2.01 11.87
C ASN A 347 -3.19 2.38 13.28
N PRO A 348 -4.15 1.63 13.86
CA PRO A 348 -4.69 1.93 15.17
C PRO A 348 -3.67 1.86 16.32
N HIS A 349 -2.53 1.21 16.11
CA HIS A 349 -1.47 1.05 17.12
C HIS A 349 -0.44 2.18 17.11
N GLU A 350 -0.35 2.93 16.02
CA GLU A 350 0.62 4.03 15.86
C GLU A 350 -0.05 5.40 15.82
N GLN A 351 -1.21 5.50 15.19
CA GLN A 351 -1.90 6.76 14.96
C GLN A 351 -2.75 7.11 16.18
N THR A 352 -2.56 8.30 16.74
CA THR A 352 -3.40 8.81 17.83
C THR A 352 -4.67 9.50 17.32
N VAL A 353 -4.66 9.99 16.08
CA VAL A 353 -5.80 10.62 15.41
C VAL A 353 -5.89 10.16 13.96
N ALA A 354 -7.12 9.99 13.45
CA ALA A 354 -7.36 9.45 12.12
C ALA A 354 -6.76 10.30 10.99
N ALA A 355 -6.68 11.62 11.17
CA ALA A 355 -6.08 12.53 10.20
C ALA A 355 -4.60 12.22 9.91
N ASN A 356 -3.87 11.56 10.83
CA ASN A 356 -2.48 11.19 10.63
C ASN A 356 -2.28 10.11 9.55
N ALA A 357 -3.34 9.39 9.17
CA ALA A 357 -3.29 8.37 8.12
C ALA A 357 -2.90 8.92 6.75
N ILE A 358 -3.00 10.23 6.52
CA ILE A 358 -2.54 10.85 5.28
C ILE A 358 -1.04 10.64 5.05
N LYS A 359 -0.25 10.48 6.11
CA LYS A 359 1.20 10.19 6.00
C LYS A 359 1.45 8.83 5.36
N SER A 360 0.57 7.85 5.63
CA SER A 360 0.67 6.50 5.08
C SER A 360 0.65 6.48 3.56
N CYS A 361 -0.05 7.42 2.91
CA CYS A 361 -0.08 7.51 1.44
C CYS A 361 1.31 7.70 0.82
N VAL A 362 2.20 8.41 1.52
CA VAL A 362 3.57 8.72 1.07
C VAL A 362 4.54 7.66 1.56
N THR A 363 4.36 7.14 2.78
CA THR A 363 5.32 6.23 3.42
C THR A 363 5.06 4.75 3.12
N SER A 364 3.87 4.36 2.65
CA SER A 364 3.54 2.97 2.34
C SER A 364 4.21 2.44 1.07
N GLY A 365 4.78 3.32 0.24
CA GLY A 365 5.35 2.96 -1.06
C GLY A 365 4.32 2.61 -2.13
N CYS A 366 3.01 2.53 -1.82
CA CYS A 366 1.96 2.20 -2.78
C CYS A 366 1.83 3.21 -3.92
N HIS A 367 2.22 4.48 -3.68
CA HIS A 367 2.19 5.56 -4.67
C HIS A 367 3.58 6.07 -5.05
N ALA A 368 4.61 5.20 -5.05
CA ALA A 368 6.00 5.58 -5.35
C ALA A 368 6.17 6.26 -6.73
N ASN A 369 5.29 5.96 -7.69
CA ASN A 369 5.30 6.55 -9.04
C ASN A 369 3.98 7.29 -9.34
N ALA A 370 3.55 8.18 -8.45
CA ALA A 370 2.25 8.84 -8.56
C ALA A 370 2.08 9.61 -9.89
N ASP A 371 3.17 10.10 -10.49
CA ASP A 371 3.21 10.75 -11.81
C ASP A 371 2.78 9.83 -12.97
N THR A 372 2.79 8.51 -12.77
CA THR A 372 2.36 7.52 -13.76
C THR A 372 0.88 7.17 -13.68
N LEU A 373 0.17 7.54 -12.60
CA LEU A 373 -1.20 7.08 -12.33
C LEU A 373 -2.20 7.58 -13.38
N THR A 374 -2.10 8.85 -13.77
CA THR A 374 -2.91 9.44 -14.82
C THR A 374 -2.10 10.50 -15.56
N ALA A 375 -2.56 10.88 -16.76
CA ALA A 375 -2.02 12.04 -17.46
C ALA A 375 -1.98 13.30 -16.59
N PHE A 376 -2.99 13.52 -15.75
CA PHE A 376 -3.06 14.67 -14.84
C PHE A 376 -1.97 14.66 -13.74
N HIS A 377 -1.36 13.51 -13.43
CA HIS A 377 -0.26 13.47 -12.46
C HIS A 377 1.10 13.77 -13.09
N ARG A 378 1.22 13.67 -14.42
CA ARG A 378 2.43 14.08 -15.13
C ARG A 378 2.52 15.60 -15.09
N GLY A 379 3.72 16.15 -14.96
CA GLY A 379 3.91 17.59 -15.12
C GLY A 379 3.44 18.48 -13.97
N LEU A 380 3.17 17.90 -12.79
CA LEU A 380 2.82 18.63 -11.58
C LEU A 380 3.90 19.64 -11.11
N GLY A 381 5.09 19.65 -11.73
CA GLY A 381 6.10 20.69 -11.51
C GLY A 381 6.55 20.78 -10.05
N THR A 382 6.32 21.93 -9.40
CA THR A 382 6.64 22.16 -7.98
C THR A 382 5.53 21.72 -7.02
N HIS A 383 4.38 21.25 -7.52
CA HIS A 383 3.36 20.64 -6.67
C HIS A 383 3.96 19.35 -6.11
N ARG A 384 4.44 19.44 -4.87
CA ARG A 384 5.07 18.29 -4.23
C ARG A 384 4.01 17.21 -4.02
N LEU A 385 4.29 16.01 -4.53
CA LEU A 385 3.47 14.81 -4.33
C LEU A 385 3.34 14.41 -2.85
N ASP A 386 4.11 15.01 -1.94
CA ASP A 386 3.95 14.82 -0.49
C ASP A 386 2.75 15.58 0.10
N LYS A 387 2.09 16.45 -0.67
CA LYS A 387 0.88 17.18 -0.26
C LYS A 387 -0.34 16.78 -1.10
N CYS A 388 -0.55 15.48 -1.36
CA CYS A 388 -1.70 14.97 -2.12
C CYS A 388 -3.04 15.58 -1.68
N GLN A 389 -3.19 15.89 -0.39
CA GLN A 389 -4.41 16.50 0.18
C GLN A 389 -4.74 17.91 -0.34
N SER A 390 -3.82 18.57 -1.06
CA SER A 390 -4.14 19.83 -1.74
C SER A 390 -5.06 19.62 -2.94
N CYS A 391 -5.10 18.41 -3.49
CA CYS A 391 -5.91 18.03 -4.65
C CYS A 391 -6.98 16.98 -4.28
N HIS A 392 -6.64 16.04 -3.40
CA HIS A 392 -7.51 14.96 -2.97
C HIS A 392 -8.10 15.21 -1.58
N LYS A 393 -9.35 14.83 -1.37
CA LYS A 393 -9.92 14.78 -0.01
C LYS A 393 -9.69 13.38 0.58
N PRO A 394 -9.47 13.24 1.90
CA PRO A 394 -9.45 11.92 2.53
C PRO A 394 -10.71 11.13 2.18
N HIS A 395 -10.55 9.82 1.91
CA HIS A 395 -11.61 8.93 1.43
C HIS A 395 -12.26 9.34 0.09
N SER A 396 -11.64 10.24 -0.67
CA SER A 396 -12.02 10.60 -2.04
C SER A 396 -10.76 10.67 -2.93
N TRP A 397 -10.56 9.64 -3.74
CA TRP A 397 -9.42 9.58 -4.67
C TRP A 397 -9.68 10.37 -5.96
N LYS A 398 -10.90 10.87 -6.19
CA LYS A 398 -11.20 11.79 -7.30
C LYS A 398 -11.02 13.23 -6.84
N VAL A 399 -10.40 14.04 -7.70
CA VAL A 399 -10.40 15.50 -7.52
C VAL A 399 -11.82 15.98 -7.80
N GLU A 400 -12.44 16.66 -6.85
CA GLU A 400 -13.83 17.12 -6.96
C GLU A 400 -13.98 18.39 -7.82
N SER A 401 -12.90 19.14 -7.99
CA SER A 401 -12.92 20.35 -8.83
C SER A 401 -12.81 20.00 -10.31
N THR A 402 -13.66 20.65 -11.11
CA THR A 402 -13.59 20.65 -12.58
C THR A 402 -13.03 21.95 -13.15
N GLN A 403 -12.74 22.94 -12.30
CA GLN A 403 -12.30 24.28 -12.71
C GLN A 403 -10.85 24.51 -12.29
N CYS A 404 -9.98 24.87 -13.23
CA CYS A 404 -8.55 25.08 -12.98
C CYS A 404 -8.29 26.08 -11.83
N ILE A 405 -9.14 27.10 -11.71
CA ILE A 405 -9.00 28.18 -10.73
C ILE A 405 -9.28 27.76 -9.28
N ASP A 406 -9.96 26.64 -9.04
CA ASP A 406 -10.21 26.19 -7.67
C ASP A 406 -8.92 25.80 -6.95
N CYS A 407 -7.95 25.30 -7.72
CA CYS A 407 -6.59 24.96 -7.29
C CYS A 407 -5.59 26.09 -7.57
N HIS A 408 -5.73 26.81 -8.69
CA HIS A 408 -4.80 27.87 -9.12
C HIS A 408 -5.34 29.28 -8.86
N ARG A 409 -5.83 29.55 -7.65
CA ARG A 409 -6.53 30.80 -7.28
C ARG A 409 -5.71 32.07 -7.50
N ASP A 410 -4.39 31.99 -7.34
CA ASP A 410 -3.49 33.13 -7.45
C ASP A 410 -2.94 33.36 -8.86
N ILE A 411 -3.33 32.55 -9.86
CA ILE A 411 -2.74 32.62 -11.21
C ILE A 411 -2.98 33.98 -11.89
N TYR A 412 -4.08 34.66 -11.56
CA TYR A 412 -4.43 35.97 -12.11
C TYR A 412 -3.74 37.16 -11.43
N GLN A 413 -2.96 36.94 -10.37
CA GLN A 413 -2.38 38.05 -9.62
C GLN A 413 -1.17 38.70 -10.30
N ASP A 414 -0.80 38.26 -11.52
CA ASP A 414 0.26 38.79 -12.41
C ASP A 414 1.45 39.41 -11.67
N ARG A 415 1.87 38.75 -10.56
CA ARG A 415 3.00 39.22 -9.77
C ARG A 415 4.22 38.96 -10.62
N VAL A 416 4.99 40.01 -10.90
CA VAL A 416 6.34 39.88 -11.46
C VAL A 416 7.15 39.08 -10.44
N ARG A 417 7.16 37.75 -10.57
CA ARG A 417 8.00 36.90 -9.75
C ARG A 417 9.44 37.33 -10.03
N PRO A 418 10.25 37.68 -9.01
CA PRO A 418 11.67 37.90 -9.20
C PRO A 418 12.22 36.68 -9.94
N ARG A 419 12.87 36.93 -11.09
CA ARG A 419 13.39 35.90 -11.99
C ARG A 419 14.22 34.92 -11.14
N ALA A 420 13.69 33.74 -10.87
CA ALA A 420 14.50 32.68 -10.27
C ALA A 420 15.63 32.42 -11.27
N ARG A 421 16.88 32.55 -10.80
CA ARG A 421 18.06 32.26 -11.62
C ARG A 421 17.85 30.88 -12.24
N PRO A 422 18.17 30.68 -13.54
CA PRO A 422 18.05 29.36 -14.14
C PRO A 422 18.82 28.40 -13.25
N ALA A 423 18.15 27.36 -12.76
CA ALA A 423 18.84 26.26 -12.12
C ALA A 423 19.85 25.75 -13.15
N THR A 424 21.13 26.00 -12.90
CA THR A 424 22.21 25.33 -13.61
C THR A 424 21.86 23.86 -13.56
N ARG A 425 21.65 23.25 -14.73
CA ARG A 425 21.48 21.82 -14.90
C ARG A 425 22.64 21.18 -14.13
N GLY A 426 22.37 20.69 -12.93
CA GLY A 426 23.35 19.99 -12.13
C GLY A 426 23.77 18.80 -12.95
N SER A 427 25.03 18.80 -13.38
CA SER A 427 25.75 17.59 -13.72
C SER A 427 25.38 16.53 -12.68
N VAL A 428 24.97 15.36 -13.16
CA VAL A 428 24.66 14.20 -12.35
C VAL A 428 25.88 13.93 -11.45
N GLY A 429 25.81 14.42 -10.22
CA GLY A 429 26.80 14.18 -9.20
C GLY A 429 26.62 12.76 -8.73
N ALA A 430 27.47 11.87 -9.24
CA ALA A 430 27.75 10.62 -8.59
C ALA A 430 28.24 10.93 -7.17
N MET A 431 27.50 10.49 -6.15
CA MET A 431 28.00 10.03 -4.84
C MET A 431 26.83 9.77 -3.89
N ASN A 432 26.60 8.51 -3.54
CA ASN A 432 26.91 8.05 -2.18
C ASN A 432 26.71 6.53 -2.07
N SER A 433 27.84 5.85 -2.09
CA SER A 433 28.05 4.52 -1.53
C SER A 433 27.97 4.57 -0.01
N LEU A 434 27.36 3.57 0.61
CA LEU A 434 27.64 3.13 1.97
C LEU A 434 27.56 1.59 2.02
N PRO A 435 28.21 0.96 3.01
CA PRO A 435 29.11 -0.18 2.81
C PRO A 435 28.39 -1.51 3.00
N ASP A 436 28.89 -2.55 2.33
CA ASP A 436 28.60 -3.92 2.75
C ASP A 436 29.88 -4.76 2.79
N GLU A 437 30.05 -5.44 3.91
CA GLU A 437 31.18 -6.25 4.32
C GLU A 437 31.02 -7.70 3.79
N SER A 438 31.80 -8.09 2.77
CA SER A 438 32.44 -9.44 2.59
C SER A 438 31.59 -10.74 2.68
N PRO A 439 32.12 -11.97 2.42
CA PRO A 439 33.37 -12.39 1.76
C PRO A 439 33.22 -13.50 0.67
N ARG A 440 34.26 -13.61 -0.18
CA ARG A 440 34.83 -14.85 -0.80
C ARG A 440 33.97 -15.72 -1.74
N ARG A 441 34.40 -15.86 -3.01
CA ARG A 441 35.10 -17.07 -3.52
C ARG A 441 35.68 -16.88 -4.93
N ALA A 442 36.73 -17.65 -5.19
CA ALA A 442 37.73 -17.51 -6.25
C ALA A 442 37.49 -18.40 -7.48
N ARG A 443 38.40 -18.21 -8.46
CA ARG A 443 38.72 -18.95 -9.73
C ARG A 443 37.99 -18.40 -10.96
N GLY A 444 38.63 -18.13 -12.10
CA GLY A 444 40.01 -18.31 -12.55
C GLY A 444 40.00 -18.34 -14.09
N GLY A 445 41.10 -17.91 -14.74
CA GLY A 445 41.41 -18.23 -16.14
C GLY A 445 41.48 -17.04 -17.12
N PRO A 446 42.62 -16.84 -17.82
CA PRO A 446 42.79 -15.86 -18.90
C PRO A 446 42.79 -16.51 -20.30
N SER A 447 42.27 -15.80 -21.31
CA SER A 447 42.54 -15.96 -22.76
C SER A 447 42.12 -14.65 -23.45
N ALA A 448 43.01 -13.85 -24.03
CA ALA A 448 43.71 -13.99 -25.32
C ALA A 448 42.80 -13.79 -26.55
N ASP A 449 42.94 -12.59 -27.13
CA ASP A 449 42.95 -12.19 -28.55
C ASP A 449 42.04 -12.87 -29.59
N ALA A 450 41.27 -12.05 -30.31
CA ALA A 450 41.16 -12.11 -31.77
C ALA A 450 40.47 -10.85 -32.34
N ASP A 451 41.12 -10.27 -33.34
CA ASP A 451 40.69 -9.20 -34.24
C ASP A 451 39.40 -9.52 -35.04
N ASP A 452 38.58 -8.50 -35.31
CA ASP A 452 38.01 -8.26 -36.66
C ASP A 452 37.50 -6.80 -36.77
N PRO A 453 37.69 -6.09 -37.91
CA PRO A 453 37.46 -4.66 -38.05
C PRO A 453 36.15 -4.32 -38.76
N GLY A 454 35.69 -3.08 -38.55
CA GLY A 454 34.95 -2.34 -39.58
C GLY A 454 33.45 -2.16 -39.36
N PHE A 455 33.08 -1.08 -38.67
CA PHE A 455 31.94 -0.26 -39.11
C PHE A 455 32.07 1.17 -38.57
N THR A 456 32.62 2.07 -39.39
CA THR A 456 32.69 3.51 -39.09
C THR A 456 31.41 4.19 -39.56
N SER A 457 30.51 4.51 -38.63
CA SER A 457 29.40 5.44 -38.86
C SER A 457 29.82 6.83 -38.38
N GLY A 458 30.07 7.74 -39.32
CA GLY A 458 30.45 9.12 -39.03
C GLY A 458 29.31 9.90 -38.37
N HIS A 459 29.54 10.36 -37.14
CA HIS A 459 28.79 11.47 -36.54
C HIS A 459 29.62 12.75 -36.64
N ALA A 460 29.35 13.53 -37.68
CA ALA A 460 29.78 14.91 -37.76
C ALA A 460 28.95 15.74 -36.76
N ASN A 461 29.62 16.28 -35.74
CA ASN A 461 29.04 17.29 -34.86
C ASN A 461 28.86 18.61 -35.65
N PRO A 462 27.68 19.24 -35.69
CA PRO A 462 27.57 20.60 -36.15
C PRO A 462 28.09 21.55 -35.06
N VAL A 463 29.15 22.30 -35.37
CA VAL A 463 29.60 23.44 -34.58
C VAL A 463 28.54 24.55 -34.68
N PRO A 464 27.90 25.00 -33.58
CA PRO A 464 26.98 26.11 -33.64
C PRO A 464 27.76 27.42 -33.81
N SER A 465 27.47 28.15 -34.89
CA SER A 465 27.96 29.52 -35.10
C SER A 465 27.53 30.46 -33.96
N PRO A 466 28.42 31.27 -33.37
CA PRO A 466 28.09 32.14 -32.22
C PRO A 466 27.14 33.32 -32.54
N LEU A 467 26.87 33.60 -33.82
CA LEU A 467 26.17 34.81 -34.26
C LEU A 467 24.64 34.68 -34.33
N ALA A 468 24.09 33.47 -34.24
CA ALA A 468 22.62 33.27 -34.26
C ALA A 468 21.95 33.46 -32.88
N SER A 469 22.70 33.45 -31.78
CA SER A 469 22.14 33.45 -30.41
C SER A 469 21.93 34.84 -29.79
N GLN A 470 22.33 35.93 -30.46
CA GLN A 470 22.20 37.29 -29.91
C GLN A 470 21.02 38.10 -30.47
N ALA A 471 20.43 37.71 -31.61
CA ALA A 471 19.29 38.41 -32.22
C ALA A 471 17.90 38.02 -31.67
N ALA A 472 17.82 37.00 -30.81
CA ALA A 472 16.55 36.53 -30.21
C ALA A 472 16.19 37.20 -28.88
N ARG A 473 16.82 38.34 -28.54
CA ARG A 473 16.68 39.01 -27.23
C ARG A 473 15.90 40.33 -27.25
N ALA A 474 15.05 40.56 -28.24
CA ALA A 474 14.14 41.69 -28.24
C ALA A 474 12.69 41.23 -27.99
N ASP A 475 12.12 41.74 -26.89
CA ASP A 475 10.69 41.85 -26.59
C ASP A 475 9.84 40.57 -26.58
N THR A 476 9.91 39.83 -25.48
CA THR A 476 8.72 39.11 -25.00
C THR A 476 8.30 39.71 -23.67
N ILE A 477 7.26 40.54 -23.71
CA ILE A 477 6.47 40.84 -22.51
C ILE A 477 6.06 39.47 -21.93
N PRO A 478 6.38 39.17 -20.65
CA PRO A 478 6.00 37.89 -20.07
C PRO A 478 4.48 37.73 -20.14
N PHE A 479 4.02 36.54 -20.50
CA PHE A 479 2.59 36.22 -20.56
C PHE A 479 1.92 36.52 -19.21
N GLN A 480 0.83 37.29 -19.24
CA GLN A 480 0.07 37.71 -18.06
C GLN A 480 -1.29 37.02 -18.05
N HIS A 481 -1.53 36.15 -17.07
CA HIS A 481 -2.79 35.39 -16.98
C HIS A 481 -3.95 36.31 -16.59
N GLY A 482 -3.73 37.35 -15.79
CA GLY A 482 -4.76 38.30 -15.39
C GLY A 482 -5.39 39.03 -16.59
N ARG A 483 -4.58 39.36 -17.61
CA ARG A 483 -5.06 39.90 -18.90
C ARG A 483 -5.90 38.89 -19.69
N HIS A 484 -5.65 37.60 -19.50
CA HIS A 484 -6.33 36.51 -20.22
C HIS A 484 -7.42 35.82 -19.39
N ARG A 485 -7.88 36.42 -18.27
CA ARG A 485 -8.91 35.82 -17.38
C ARG A 485 -10.24 35.47 -18.05
N LYS A 486 -10.53 36.10 -19.20
CA LYS A 486 -11.74 35.85 -20.01
C LYS A 486 -11.55 34.72 -21.04
N VAL A 487 -10.33 34.20 -21.19
CA VAL A 487 -10.02 33.06 -22.05
C VAL A 487 -10.08 31.79 -21.20
N ALA A 488 -10.80 30.78 -21.67
CA ALA A 488 -10.85 29.49 -20.99
C ALA A 488 -9.44 28.90 -20.87
N CYS A 489 -9.05 28.40 -19.70
CA CYS A 489 -7.70 27.87 -19.47
C CYS A 489 -7.34 26.76 -20.47
N ILE A 490 -8.33 25.96 -20.85
CA ILE A 490 -8.18 24.85 -21.81
C ILE A 490 -7.88 25.29 -23.26
N ALA A 491 -7.98 26.58 -23.57
CA ALA A 491 -7.59 27.11 -24.88
C ALA A 491 -6.06 27.13 -25.06
N CYS A 492 -5.30 27.19 -23.96
CA CYS A 492 -3.84 27.24 -23.97
C CYS A 492 -3.19 26.09 -23.21
N HIS A 493 -3.96 25.41 -22.35
CA HIS A 493 -3.51 24.28 -21.55
C HIS A 493 -4.32 23.04 -21.86
N ASP A 494 -3.67 21.90 -21.90
CA ASP A 494 -4.28 20.58 -21.97
C ASP A 494 -4.01 19.84 -20.66
N ALA A 495 -5.00 19.11 -20.18
CA ALA A 495 -4.91 18.26 -18.99
C ALA A 495 -5.01 16.77 -19.34
N SER A 496 -5.30 16.42 -20.59
CA SER A 496 -5.52 15.06 -21.06
C SER A 496 -4.22 14.28 -21.28
N ARG A 497 -3.11 14.97 -21.55
CA ARG A 497 -1.78 14.34 -21.76
C ARG A 497 -0.82 14.51 -20.59
N GLN A 498 -0.86 15.69 -19.97
CA GLN A 498 -0.03 16.09 -18.83
C GLN A 498 -0.72 17.25 -18.10
N HIS A 499 -0.54 17.40 -16.79
CA HIS A 499 -1.06 18.54 -16.02
C HIS A 499 -0.63 19.87 -16.65
N ALA A 500 -1.61 20.69 -17.02
CA ALA A 500 -1.44 22.02 -17.57
C ALA A 500 -0.43 22.11 -18.75
N ALA A 501 -0.33 21.06 -19.57
CA ALA A 501 0.54 21.05 -20.74
C ALA A 501 0.18 22.20 -21.69
N ILE A 502 1.16 23.02 -22.05
CA ILE A 502 0.92 24.17 -22.91
C ILE A 502 0.71 23.68 -24.35
N THR A 503 -0.44 24.02 -24.94
CA THR A 503 -0.79 23.72 -26.34
C THR A 503 -0.46 24.86 -27.30
N VAL A 504 -0.21 26.06 -26.76
CA VAL A 504 0.16 27.27 -27.51
C VAL A 504 1.61 27.60 -27.23
N ASN A 505 2.52 27.17 -28.11
CA ASN A 505 3.97 27.23 -27.88
C ASN A 505 4.75 28.00 -28.97
N SER A 506 4.07 28.50 -30.01
CA SER A 506 4.67 29.29 -31.08
C SER A 506 4.04 30.68 -31.20
N ARG A 507 4.80 31.60 -31.80
CA ARG A 507 4.32 32.96 -32.10
C ARG A 507 3.05 32.95 -32.97
N ALA A 508 2.99 32.05 -33.95
CA ALA A 508 1.85 31.93 -34.85
C ALA A 508 0.58 31.50 -34.09
N GLU A 509 0.68 30.57 -33.14
CA GLU A 509 -0.45 30.13 -32.32
C GLU A 509 -0.93 31.23 -31.36
N CYS A 510 -0.02 31.99 -30.75
CA CYS A 510 -0.40 33.18 -29.96
C CYS A 510 -1.15 34.21 -30.83
N GLN A 511 -0.62 34.48 -32.03
CA GLN A 511 -1.22 35.41 -32.99
C GLN A 511 -2.59 34.92 -33.49
N ALA A 512 -2.79 33.61 -33.64
CA ALA A 512 -4.07 33.04 -34.05
C ALA A 512 -5.20 33.34 -33.06
N CYS A 513 -4.92 33.50 -31.76
CA CYS A 513 -5.91 33.96 -30.79
C CYS A 513 -6.14 35.47 -30.85
N HIS A 514 -5.09 36.27 -31.07
CA HIS A 514 -5.21 37.73 -31.28
C HIS A 514 -5.94 38.08 -32.59
N HIS A 515 -5.89 37.18 -33.57
CA HIS A 515 -6.56 37.29 -34.86
C HIS A 515 -7.57 36.14 -35.06
N ALA A 516 -8.26 35.74 -33.99
CA ALA A 516 -9.23 34.63 -34.05
C ALA A 516 -10.33 34.94 -35.07
N ALA A 517 -10.87 33.92 -35.73
CA ALA A 517 -11.99 34.07 -36.66
C ALA A 517 -13.37 34.08 -35.98
N ASP A 518 -13.40 34.21 -34.66
CA ASP A 518 -14.63 34.25 -33.86
C ASP A 518 -14.95 35.69 -33.41
N ALA A 519 -15.93 35.84 -32.51
CA ALA A 519 -16.38 37.14 -32.01
C ALA A 519 -15.27 37.99 -31.35
N ARG A 520 -14.08 37.43 -31.08
CA ARG A 520 -12.94 38.19 -30.57
C ARG A 520 -12.18 38.95 -31.66
N ALA A 521 -12.44 38.66 -32.94
CA ALA A 521 -11.81 39.32 -34.07
C ALA A 521 -12.13 40.83 -34.07
N GLY A 522 -11.11 41.69 -33.96
CA GLY A 522 -11.27 43.14 -34.08
C GLY A 522 -11.75 43.86 -32.80
N GLU A 523 -12.12 43.13 -31.74
CA GLU A 523 -12.51 43.74 -30.45
C GLU A 523 -11.31 43.91 -29.49
N CYS A 524 -10.30 44.67 -29.93
CA CYS A 524 -9.04 44.85 -29.21
C CYS A 524 -9.23 45.35 -27.76
N SER A 525 -10.27 46.16 -27.53
CA SER A 525 -10.64 46.73 -26.23
C SER A 525 -11.11 45.70 -25.20
N VAL A 526 -11.41 44.46 -25.62
CA VAL A 526 -11.76 43.37 -24.70
C VAL A 526 -10.58 42.97 -23.82
N CYS A 527 -9.36 43.14 -24.34
CA CYS A 527 -8.11 42.70 -23.73
C CYS A 527 -7.09 43.83 -23.51
N HIS A 528 -7.17 44.93 -24.27
CA HIS A 528 -6.27 46.08 -24.15
C HIS A 528 -7.02 47.31 -23.63
N ALA A 529 -6.40 48.06 -22.72
CA ALA A 529 -6.88 49.40 -22.41
C ALA A 529 -6.57 50.36 -23.58
N PRO A 530 -7.36 51.43 -23.82
CA PRO A 530 -7.11 52.36 -24.92
C PRO A 530 -5.69 52.96 -24.93
N ALA A 531 -5.10 53.21 -23.76
CA ALA A 531 -3.73 53.72 -23.64
C ALA A 531 -2.64 52.71 -24.05
N GLU A 532 -2.98 51.41 -24.15
CA GLU A 532 -2.06 50.34 -24.54
C GLU A 532 -2.06 50.07 -26.05
N LEU A 533 -2.98 50.70 -26.80
CA LEU A 533 -3.07 50.59 -28.26
C LEU A 533 -2.45 51.85 -28.88
N PRO A 534 -1.14 51.84 -29.20
CA PRO A 534 -0.53 52.99 -29.86
C PRO A 534 -1.20 53.22 -31.23
N PRO A 535 -1.36 54.49 -31.68
CA PRO A 535 -2.04 54.81 -32.93
C PRO A 535 -1.38 54.14 -34.15
N SER A 536 -0.07 53.94 -34.10
CA SER A 536 0.70 53.06 -34.98
C SER A 536 1.92 52.50 -34.26
N TYR A 537 2.44 51.36 -34.72
CA TYR A 537 3.78 50.88 -34.37
C TYR A 537 4.50 50.30 -35.59
N ALA A 538 5.82 50.42 -35.58
CA ALA A 538 6.68 49.93 -36.65
C ALA A 538 6.82 48.40 -36.60
N VAL A 539 6.49 47.74 -37.71
CA VAL A 539 6.67 46.30 -37.90
C VAL A 539 7.90 46.07 -38.78
N PRO A 540 9.04 45.65 -38.21
CA PRO A 540 10.23 45.37 -38.99
C PRO A 540 9.98 44.18 -39.91
N THR A 541 9.98 44.46 -41.21
CA THR A 541 9.62 43.52 -42.27
C THR A 541 10.82 43.26 -43.15
N THR A 542 11.11 41.98 -43.38
CA THR A 542 12.20 41.58 -44.28
C THR A 542 11.62 41.19 -45.63
N LEU A 543 12.00 41.91 -46.68
CA LEU A 543 11.59 41.67 -48.06
C LEU A 543 12.76 41.05 -48.83
N ARG A 544 12.57 39.83 -49.32
CA ARG A 544 13.45 39.27 -50.34
C ARG A 544 13.06 39.84 -51.70
N ILE A 545 13.97 40.58 -52.30
CA ILE A 545 13.84 41.10 -53.66
C ILE A 545 14.77 40.25 -54.52
N SER A 546 14.26 39.65 -55.60
CA SER A 546 14.97 38.62 -56.38
C SER A 546 16.34 39.04 -56.93
N ARG A 547 16.65 40.34 -56.99
CA ARG A 547 17.94 40.88 -57.43
C ARG A 547 18.89 41.32 -56.32
N ARG A 548 18.48 41.30 -55.05
CA ARG A 548 19.38 41.57 -53.93
C ARG A 548 19.84 40.25 -53.32
N ALA A 549 21.17 40.11 -53.21
CA ALA A 549 21.76 38.99 -52.49
C ALA A 549 21.32 39.00 -51.01
N GLU A 550 21.15 40.19 -50.43
CA GLU A 550 20.70 40.36 -49.05
C GLU A 550 19.23 40.80 -48.95
N PRO A 551 18.44 40.21 -48.03
CA PRO A 551 17.07 40.65 -47.78
C PRO A 551 17.00 42.11 -47.30
N LEU A 552 16.07 42.88 -47.86
CA LEU A 552 15.83 44.28 -47.46
C LEU A 552 14.96 44.32 -46.20
N ARG A 553 15.48 44.85 -45.10
CA ARG A 553 14.69 45.12 -43.90
C ARG A 553 14.11 46.53 -43.98
N ARG A 554 12.79 46.68 -43.84
CA ARG A 554 12.10 47.98 -43.71
C ARG A 554 11.07 47.92 -42.59
N ASP A 555 10.85 49.03 -41.93
CA ASP A 555 9.78 49.14 -40.96
C ASP A 555 8.49 49.53 -41.68
N LEU A 556 7.43 48.76 -41.44
CA LEU A 556 6.10 49.03 -41.95
C LEU A 556 5.22 49.53 -40.81
N ASP A 557 4.58 50.68 -41.00
CA ASP A 557 3.64 51.20 -40.00
C ASP A 557 2.36 50.36 -39.95
N PHE A 558 2.16 49.69 -38.82
CA PHE A 558 0.90 49.05 -38.50
C PHE A 558 0.04 50.03 -37.69
N SER A 559 -1.00 50.59 -38.31
CA SER A 559 -1.95 51.49 -37.63
C SER A 559 -3.20 50.74 -37.20
N HIS A 560 -3.51 50.75 -35.90
CA HIS A 560 -4.72 50.14 -35.34
C HIS A 560 -5.98 50.81 -35.90
N ALA A 561 -6.00 52.15 -35.99
CA ALA A 561 -7.14 52.89 -36.52
C ALA A 561 -7.44 52.55 -38.00
N ARG A 562 -6.40 52.28 -38.80
CA ARG A 562 -6.58 51.80 -40.18
C ARG A 562 -7.10 50.37 -40.21
N HIS A 563 -6.56 49.48 -39.38
CA HIS A 563 -6.94 48.07 -39.37
C HIS A 563 -8.34 47.83 -38.79
N GLU A 564 -8.76 48.59 -37.77
CA GLU A 564 -10.11 48.51 -37.19
C GLU A 564 -11.21 48.85 -38.21
N ARG A 565 -10.94 49.76 -39.14
CA ARG A 565 -11.89 50.17 -40.19
C ARG A 565 -11.86 49.28 -41.44
N THR A 566 -10.91 48.34 -41.54
CA THR A 566 -10.80 47.43 -42.68
C THR A 566 -11.46 46.10 -42.31
N ALA A 567 -12.49 45.70 -43.04
CA ALA A 567 -13.14 44.41 -42.82
C ALA A 567 -12.11 43.27 -42.98
N CYS A 568 -12.13 42.30 -42.07
CA CYS A 568 -11.20 41.15 -42.10
C CYS A 568 -11.22 40.42 -43.46
N THR A 569 -12.40 40.35 -44.09
CA THR A 569 -12.62 39.73 -45.40
C THR A 569 -11.97 40.45 -46.57
N THR A 570 -11.61 41.74 -46.41
CA THR A 570 -10.83 42.48 -47.40
C THR A 570 -9.45 41.84 -47.62
N CYS A 571 -8.91 41.16 -46.61
CA CYS A 571 -7.64 40.46 -46.70
C CYS A 571 -7.75 38.93 -46.54
N HIS A 572 -8.85 38.42 -45.96
CA HIS A 572 -9.09 37.00 -45.69
C HIS A 572 -10.35 36.48 -46.38
N VAL A 573 -10.21 35.91 -47.59
CA VAL A 573 -11.33 35.35 -48.36
C VAL A 573 -11.54 33.86 -48.01
N PRO A 574 -12.74 33.42 -47.58
CA PRO A 574 -13.01 32.02 -47.28
C PRO A 574 -12.86 31.11 -48.50
N GLY A 575 -12.26 29.93 -48.35
CA GLY A 575 -12.14 28.91 -49.42
C GLY A 575 -10.90 29.05 -50.32
N SER A 576 -10.07 30.07 -50.12
CA SER A 576 -8.75 30.15 -50.75
C SER A 576 -7.73 29.37 -49.89
N PRO A 577 -6.80 28.58 -50.47
CA PRO A 577 -5.65 28.02 -49.75
C PRO A 577 -4.72 29.10 -49.17
N GLN A 578 -5.06 30.38 -49.34
CA GLN A 578 -4.40 31.56 -48.79
C GLN A 578 -4.84 31.91 -47.35
N SER A 579 -5.37 30.97 -46.57
CA SER A 579 -5.62 31.19 -45.15
C SER A 579 -4.27 31.27 -44.43
N GLN A 580 -3.96 32.48 -43.94
CA GLN A 580 -2.66 32.93 -43.41
C GLN A 580 -1.61 33.28 -44.48
N ARG A 581 -1.86 34.36 -45.24
CA ARG A 581 -0.77 35.14 -45.88
C ARG A 581 0.15 35.68 -44.77
N THR A 582 1.10 34.88 -44.32
CA THR A 582 2.00 35.17 -43.19
C THR A 582 3.26 35.90 -43.64
N THR A 583 3.46 36.02 -44.96
CA THR A 583 4.56 36.76 -45.53
C THR A 583 4.08 37.76 -46.57
N CYS A 584 4.78 38.88 -46.69
CA CYS A 584 4.49 39.87 -47.73
C CYS A 584 4.64 39.28 -49.14
N ALA A 585 5.45 38.23 -49.33
CA ALA A 585 5.65 37.57 -50.62
C ALA A 585 4.33 36.99 -51.19
N ASP A 586 3.45 36.50 -50.32
CA ASP A 586 2.17 35.91 -50.70
C ASP A 586 1.16 36.96 -51.24
N CYS A 587 1.32 38.22 -50.86
CA CYS A 587 0.59 39.34 -51.47
C CYS A 587 1.21 39.81 -52.80
N HIS A 588 2.50 39.57 -53.03
CA HIS A 588 3.21 40.08 -54.21
C HIS A 588 3.06 39.19 -55.46
N THR A 589 2.48 37.99 -55.34
CA THR A 589 2.18 37.12 -56.49
C THR A 589 1.01 37.65 -57.34
N ASP A 590 0.13 38.48 -56.77
CA ASP A 590 -1.01 39.11 -57.47
C ASP A 590 -0.61 40.30 -58.39
N HIS A 591 0.70 40.59 -58.50
CA HIS A 591 1.30 41.73 -59.22
C HIS A 591 1.09 41.73 -60.75
N HIS A 592 0.62 40.63 -61.36
CA HIS A 592 0.54 40.49 -62.82
C HIS A 592 -0.86 40.19 -63.37
N ARG A 593 -1.91 40.70 -62.73
CA ARG A 593 -3.25 40.65 -63.34
C ARG A 593 -3.41 41.71 -64.41
N ALA A 594 -4.01 41.34 -65.54
CA ALA A 594 -4.14 42.19 -66.73
C ALA A 594 -5.00 43.46 -66.50
N ASP A 595 -5.75 43.51 -65.41
CA ASP A 595 -6.63 44.60 -64.97
C ASP A 595 -6.02 45.48 -63.87
N ALA A 596 -4.82 45.16 -63.37
CA ALA A 596 -4.19 45.93 -62.29
C ALA A 596 -3.65 47.28 -62.80
N THR A 597 -4.09 48.39 -62.19
CA THR A 597 -3.55 49.73 -62.48
C THR A 597 -2.44 50.07 -61.48
N CYS A 598 -1.23 50.37 -61.96
CA CYS A 598 -0.06 50.54 -61.10
C CYS A 598 -0.19 51.70 -60.10
N SER A 599 -0.91 52.76 -60.49
CA SER A 599 -1.12 53.98 -59.70
C SER A 599 -2.02 53.79 -58.48
N THR A 600 -2.89 52.77 -58.47
CA THR A 600 -3.80 52.50 -57.35
C THR A 600 -3.06 52.03 -56.09
N CYS A 601 -1.87 51.45 -56.27
CA CYS A 601 -1.02 50.95 -55.17
C CYS A 601 0.30 51.73 -55.03
N HIS A 602 0.79 52.36 -56.10
CA HIS A 602 1.99 53.21 -56.10
C HIS A 602 1.67 54.66 -56.44
N ALA A 603 0.87 55.30 -55.58
CA ALA A 603 0.44 56.70 -55.76
C ALA A 603 1.63 57.67 -55.95
N ASP A 604 2.78 57.37 -55.32
CA ASP A 604 3.95 58.26 -55.30
C ASP A 604 5.14 57.77 -56.14
N ALA A 605 4.94 56.80 -57.05
CA ALA A 605 6.05 56.29 -57.89
C ALA A 605 6.74 57.43 -58.66
N ARG A 606 6.00 58.44 -59.09
CA ARG A 606 6.53 59.60 -59.80
C ARG A 606 7.51 60.44 -58.97
N ALA A 607 7.34 60.49 -57.65
CA ALA A 607 8.25 61.22 -56.76
C ALA A 607 9.57 60.46 -56.54
N SER A 608 9.55 59.14 -56.72
CA SER A 608 10.68 58.25 -56.40
C SER A 608 11.49 57.79 -57.62
N HIS A 609 11.05 58.10 -58.85
CA HIS A 609 11.74 57.71 -60.09
C HIS A 609 12.18 58.95 -60.89
N THR A 610 13.49 59.04 -61.17
CA THR A 610 14.08 60.12 -61.99
C THR A 610 14.01 59.78 -63.48
N ARG A 611 14.38 60.74 -64.34
CA ARG A 611 14.46 60.52 -65.80
C ARG A 611 15.39 59.36 -66.18
N GLU A 612 16.41 59.06 -65.38
CA GLU A 612 17.31 57.92 -65.56
C GLU A 612 16.62 56.57 -65.38
N ALA A 613 15.56 56.49 -64.57
CA ALA A 613 14.79 55.25 -64.43
C ALA A 613 14.14 54.82 -65.76
N HIS A 614 13.78 55.77 -66.63
CA HIS A 614 13.23 55.50 -67.98
C HIS A 614 14.25 54.91 -68.96
N LEU A 615 15.55 55.01 -68.66
CA LEU A 615 16.61 54.43 -69.46
C LEU A 615 16.95 52.99 -69.02
N GLY A 616 16.33 52.49 -67.94
CA GLY A 616 16.75 51.26 -67.28
C GLY A 616 15.68 50.58 -66.44
N CYS A 617 14.40 50.62 -66.84
CA CYS A 617 13.34 49.88 -66.15
C CYS A 617 13.67 48.37 -66.08
N ALA A 618 14.21 47.82 -67.18
CA ALA A 618 14.68 46.44 -67.28
C ALA A 618 15.93 46.13 -66.42
N THR A 619 16.60 47.15 -65.89
CA THR A 619 17.75 47.01 -64.98
C THR A 619 17.30 46.68 -63.56
N CYS A 620 16.06 47.03 -63.19
CA CYS A 620 15.44 46.64 -61.93
C CYS A 620 14.39 45.51 -62.11
N HIS A 621 13.66 45.47 -63.23
CA HIS A 621 12.65 44.45 -63.55
C HIS A 621 13.18 43.40 -64.56
N VAL A 622 13.62 42.22 -64.08
CA VAL A 622 14.31 41.19 -64.91
C VAL A 622 13.35 40.21 -65.59
N THR A 623 12.06 40.29 -65.30
CA THR A 623 11.15 39.28 -65.80
C THR A 623 11.01 39.42 -67.32
N PRO A 624 11.11 38.32 -68.10
CA PRO A 624 10.94 38.35 -69.55
C PRO A 624 9.64 39.03 -70.00
N ALA A 625 8.61 38.96 -69.14
CA ALA A 625 7.32 39.64 -69.33
C ALA A 625 7.42 41.18 -69.35
N MET A 626 8.32 41.79 -68.57
CA MET A 626 8.50 43.25 -68.54
C MET A 626 9.36 43.75 -69.71
N ALA A 627 10.35 42.96 -70.13
CA ALA A 627 11.13 43.26 -71.34
C ALA A 627 10.30 43.16 -72.63
N ALA A 628 9.15 42.48 -72.59
CA ALA A 628 8.24 42.29 -73.71
C ALA A 628 7.10 43.33 -73.78
N LEU A 629 7.01 44.26 -72.84
CA LEU A 629 5.95 45.28 -72.88
C LEU A 629 6.24 46.30 -74.00
N PRO A 630 5.26 46.60 -74.86
CA PRO A 630 5.44 47.61 -75.90
C PRO A 630 5.54 49.01 -75.28
N GLU A 631 6.41 49.85 -75.86
CA GLU A 631 6.53 51.28 -75.53
C GLU A 631 5.29 52.06 -76.00
N SER A 632 4.13 51.75 -75.41
CA SER A 632 2.84 52.30 -75.81
C SER A 632 2.44 53.53 -75.00
N ARG A 633 1.67 54.42 -75.63
CA ARG A 633 1.03 55.58 -75.01
C ARG A 633 0.24 55.18 -73.77
N THR A 634 -0.51 54.07 -73.84
CA THR A 634 -1.31 53.54 -72.72
C THR A 634 -0.42 53.23 -71.51
N LEU A 635 0.73 52.59 -71.72
CA LEU A 635 1.69 52.33 -70.65
C LEU A 635 2.25 53.63 -70.07
N CYS A 636 2.67 54.57 -70.92
CA CYS A 636 3.21 55.86 -70.45
C CYS A 636 2.18 56.67 -69.65
N LEU A 637 0.92 56.72 -70.09
CA LEU A 637 -0.15 57.48 -69.44
C LEU A 637 -0.59 56.90 -68.09
N THR A 638 -0.21 55.65 -67.78
CA THR A 638 -0.44 55.07 -66.45
C THR A 638 0.31 55.85 -65.36
N CYS A 639 1.49 56.39 -65.69
CA CYS A 639 2.30 57.23 -64.79
C CYS A 639 2.22 58.73 -65.14
N HIS A 640 1.98 59.05 -66.40
CA HIS A 640 1.92 60.40 -66.95
C HIS A 640 0.50 60.81 -67.34
N ALA A 641 -0.49 60.51 -66.49
CA ALA A 641 -1.90 60.80 -66.78
C ALA A 641 -2.16 62.28 -67.10
N ALA A 642 -1.42 63.19 -66.47
CA ALA A 642 -1.50 64.63 -66.76
C ALA A 642 -1.07 65.01 -68.19
N GLN A 643 -0.32 64.14 -68.87
CA GLN A 643 0.12 64.31 -70.25
C GLN A 643 -0.84 63.66 -71.26
N ALA A 644 -2.00 63.16 -70.84
CA ALA A 644 -2.97 62.50 -71.72
C ALA A 644 -3.44 63.37 -72.90
N LEU A 645 -3.43 64.70 -72.74
CA LEU A 645 -3.79 65.66 -73.79
C LEU A 645 -2.59 66.15 -74.61
N HIS A 646 -1.36 65.78 -74.25
CA HIS A 646 -0.18 66.11 -75.05
C HIS A 646 -0.14 65.22 -76.30
N LYS A 647 -0.24 65.86 -77.48
CA LYS A 647 -0.29 65.21 -78.80
C LYS A 647 -1.25 64.00 -78.83
N PRO A 648 -2.57 64.25 -78.79
CA PRO A 648 -3.58 63.17 -78.72
C PRO A 648 -3.42 62.19 -79.88
N GLY A 649 -3.53 60.89 -79.59
CA GLY A 649 -3.43 59.82 -80.59
C GLY A 649 -2.02 59.48 -81.08
N GLN A 650 -0.98 60.18 -80.63
CA GLN A 650 0.42 59.87 -80.98
C GLN A 650 1.10 59.02 -79.90
N GLU A 651 1.94 58.07 -80.31
CA GLU A 651 2.75 57.25 -79.39
C GLU A 651 3.82 58.08 -78.69
N CYS A 652 3.95 57.93 -77.36
CA CYS A 652 4.88 58.74 -76.58
C CYS A 652 6.34 58.48 -76.98
N ALA A 653 6.66 57.23 -77.30
CA ALA A 653 8.01 56.78 -77.67
C ALA A 653 8.53 57.41 -78.96
N ALA A 654 7.65 57.85 -79.85
CA ALA A 654 8.03 58.50 -81.12
C ALA A 654 8.78 59.82 -80.91
N CYS A 655 8.56 60.50 -79.77
CA CYS A 655 9.20 61.78 -79.44
C CYS A 655 10.03 61.73 -78.14
N HIS A 656 9.68 60.85 -77.22
CA HIS A 656 10.36 60.69 -75.94
C HIS A 656 11.14 59.38 -75.92
N ARG A 657 12.47 59.44 -76.12
CA ARG A 657 13.32 58.24 -76.08
C ARG A 657 13.25 57.56 -74.72
N THR A 658 12.92 56.27 -74.75
CA THR A 658 13.05 55.35 -73.62
C THR A 658 14.08 54.25 -73.96
N GLY A 659 14.78 53.72 -72.95
CA GLY A 659 15.97 52.86 -73.16
C GLY A 659 15.72 51.35 -73.07
N TRP A 660 14.46 50.92 -72.97
CA TRP A 660 14.05 49.57 -72.57
C TRP A 660 13.51 48.65 -73.70
N GLY A 661 13.27 49.16 -74.92
CA GLY A 661 12.97 48.32 -76.08
C GLY A 661 14.24 47.72 -76.72
N THR A 662 14.20 46.43 -77.06
CA THR A 662 15.28 45.79 -77.83
C THR A 662 15.45 46.48 -79.18
N ARG A 663 16.66 47.00 -79.45
CA ARG A 663 17.06 47.41 -80.81
C ARG A 663 17.09 46.17 -81.70
N THR A 664 15.97 45.82 -82.32
CA THR A 664 15.96 44.97 -83.52
C THR A 664 16.40 45.84 -84.70
N GLY A 665 17.44 45.40 -85.40
CA GLY A 665 18.21 46.22 -86.33
C GLY A 665 17.43 46.76 -87.55
N ALA A 666 17.91 47.89 -88.04
CA ALA A 666 17.73 48.35 -89.41
C ALA A 666 19.10 48.88 -89.88
N THR A 667 19.64 48.26 -90.93
CA THR A 667 20.59 48.88 -91.86
C THR A 667 19.91 49.96 -92.66
#